data_AF-A0A2W2DHS9-F1
#
_entry.id   AF-A0A2W2DHS9-F1
#
_cell.length_a   1.000
_cell.length_b   1.000
_cell.length_c   1.000
_cell.angle_alpha   90.00
_cell.angle_beta   90.00
_cell.angle_gamma   90.00
#
_symmetry.space_group_name_H-M   'P 1'
#
loop_
_entity.id
_entity.type
_entity.pdbx_description
1 polymer ?
#
loop_
_entity_poly.entity_id
_entity_poly.type
_entity_poly.pdbx_seq_one_letter_code
_entity_poly.pdbx_strand_id
1 'polypeptide(L)'
;MYVRVRRPLAVLLAAGLLFGPTTAATAAPPDPETRDAAVESPRGQSDTNLPFGVGSNQRGRSADAPGRQPAEPAPSAKLPGKPRNDVIKDVSVELTDASIPLNLIPYHGIPAALRALQQSNRISVEVIGQSVLGRDLHLVLATSPMTDAQWKNWQELSDLRISDPHAAQAKLAAGGYDNWRTPLFINNNIHGNEWEGTDASLQVLQELAFSNDTEIVKMLDRHVIAFVVTNNPDGRVAATRANANGFDMNRDYITASQPEVRAVRAQLVRYSPLTMLDIHGYVSCTLIEPTTGPHGDNYEYDLYIKYALRNALAMEQAILATGETRATCANPDGTRRNDIPFRDRSQGWDDWPPIFTPMYSMYHGTIGHTIEVPLNPRGNLAEAERHERTRINTAVAKASIKGNLGYATQNQKELLANQLEWFRRGVDGEATRPIDDPLALSLARGDNAKTHPQGFPRAYVIPAGADQRSATAAARLVQFMLDNDLTVQRAWRPFQLNGKSYEVGAYVVDMRQAKRGLASALLEVGRDVTNDFNAMYDISAWSHGHLWGATVERVTEDVTLDPKVLRPVTEARATGEVAPGNRSEYGLVVDSVAGIRAVNHLLNDGVKLGRMPNGNFVVTANASVVRPIADAYGVEFTKITPPEVRTAKPVAKTRLGVSANGGEIFALQQMGFTPISVTHTAFNNGALSFGDFDAFFVSTTSFNPLSLNATQAAAFNQWLANGGTVVGRGSSGKQFNDRAGLLDVTIAAGRSDANGIVKVVNDPASPITGNALPTAFVDAPQYFTRVGAGVRVDQRLADEGFFLAGHWGGQAAAAGHAVVVSGVAKGANVTLFGTEPLFRAHPEGLYPQVASALWWNGS
;
A
#
# COMPACT_ATOMS: atom_id res chain seq x y z
N MET A 1 62.78 26.62 29.54
CA MET A 1 64.11 26.92 28.95
C MET A 1 63.90 27.08 27.44
N TYR A 2 63.70 28.31 26.96
CA TYR A 2 64.62 29.08 26.07
C TYR A 2 64.96 28.30 24.79
N VAL A 3 64.67 28.75 23.56
CA VAL A 3 64.86 30.10 22.98
C VAL A 3 63.87 30.39 21.83
N ARG A 4 63.41 31.64 21.79
CA ARG A 4 62.62 32.35 20.75
C ARG A 4 63.56 33.10 19.78
N VAL A 5 62.98 33.78 18.75
CA VAL A 5 63.39 35.05 18.06
C VAL A 5 63.50 34.82 16.53
N ARG A 6 62.92 35.59 15.57
CA ARG A 6 62.26 36.92 15.50
C ARG A 6 61.40 37.07 14.21
N ARG A 7 60.41 37.98 14.26
CA ARG A 7 59.58 38.65 13.21
C ARG A 7 60.39 39.71 12.40
N PRO A 8 59.94 40.35 11.28
CA PRO A 8 58.73 41.22 11.09
C PRO A 8 57.98 41.05 9.72
N LEU A 9 56.67 41.33 9.54
CA LEU A 9 55.79 42.51 9.66
C LEU A 9 55.69 43.38 8.38
N ALA A 10 54.43 43.65 7.95
CA ALA A 10 53.89 44.72 7.08
C ALA A 10 53.40 44.33 5.65
N VAL A 11 52.36 44.88 5.01
CA VAL A 11 51.01 45.43 5.33
C VAL A 11 50.46 46.13 4.04
N LEU A 12 49.13 46.10 3.83
CA LEU A 12 48.21 46.92 2.97
C LEU A 12 47.87 46.54 1.48
N LEU A 13 46.54 46.44 1.26
CA LEU A 13 45.65 46.91 0.16
C LEU A 13 45.85 46.41 -1.29
N ALA A 14 44.86 46.27 -2.18
CA ALA A 14 43.40 46.40 -2.18
C ALA A 14 42.87 46.01 -3.59
N ALA A 15 41.54 45.96 -3.71
CA ALA A 15 40.71 46.09 -4.91
C ALA A 15 40.53 44.86 -5.82
N GLY A 16 39.32 44.29 -5.78
CA GLY A 16 38.82 43.34 -6.77
C GLY A 16 37.42 43.73 -7.22
N LEU A 17 37.34 44.34 -8.40
CA LEU A 17 36.16 44.38 -9.26
C LEU A 17 36.70 44.18 -10.67
N LEU A 18 36.28 43.10 -11.36
CA LEU A 18 35.97 43.09 -12.79
C LEU A 18 35.47 41.70 -13.22
N PHE A 19 34.50 41.76 -14.12
CA PHE A 19 33.77 40.68 -14.77
C PHE A 19 34.65 39.75 -15.62
N GLY A 20 34.26 38.48 -15.73
CA GLY A 20 34.77 37.53 -16.72
C GLY A 20 33.92 36.25 -16.77
N PRO A 21 33.82 35.58 -17.94
CA PRO A 21 32.63 34.84 -18.35
C PRO A 21 32.67 33.34 -18.01
N THR A 22 31.48 32.72 -18.07
CA THR A 22 31.21 31.29 -17.98
C THR A 22 32.03 30.48 -19.00
N THR A 23 32.82 29.53 -18.50
CA THR A 23 33.30 28.37 -19.26
C THR A 23 32.99 27.09 -18.50
N ALA A 24 32.47 26.10 -19.24
CA ALA A 24 32.11 24.78 -18.75
C ALA A 24 33.35 24.05 -18.24
N ALA A 25 33.30 23.56 -17.00
CA ALA A 25 34.34 22.73 -16.43
C ALA A 25 34.18 21.28 -16.91
N THR A 26 35.11 20.85 -17.76
CA THR A 26 35.39 19.44 -18.04
C THR A 26 35.95 18.77 -16.78
N ALA A 27 35.36 17.65 -16.37
CA ALA A 27 35.79 16.87 -15.21
C ALA A 27 37.23 16.33 -15.40
N ALA A 28 38.07 16.52 -14.39
CA ALA A 28 39.37 15.88 -14.30
C ALA A 28 39.21 14.38 -13.96
N PRO A 29 40.07 13.48 -14.49
CA PRO A 29 40.03 12.07 -14.14
C PRO A 29 40.48 11.87 -12.69
N PRO A 30 39.84 10.99 -11.90
CA PRO A 30 40.23 10.76 -10.52
C PRO A 30 41.50 9.90 -10.43
N ASP A 31 42.39 10.30 -9.52
CA ASP A 31 43.49 9.48 -9.00
C ASP A 31 42.95 8.25 -8.23
N PRO A 32 43.63 7.10 -8.26
CA PRO A 32 43.19 5.90 -7.57
C PRO A 32 43.76 5.88 -6.16
N GLU A 33 42.92 6.02 -5.14
CA GLU A 33 42.99 5.23 -3.89
C GLU A 33 41.86 5.59 -2.91
N THR A 34 41.13 4.55 -2.50
CA THR A 34 40.25 4.46 -1.32
C THR A 34 39.13 5.50 -1.19
N ARG A 35 37.96 5.18 -1.74
CA ARG A 35 36.67 5.74 -1.31
C ARG A 35 35.71 4.59 -1.02
N ASP A 36 35.36 4.43 0.25
CA ASP A 36 34.07 3.83 0.60
C ASP A 36 32.99 4.58 -0.18
N ALA A 37 32.23 3.85 -1.00
CA ALA A 37 31.20 4.42 -1.84
C ALA A 37 30.16 5.12 -0.94
N ALA A 38 29.90 6.39 -1.21
CA ALA A 38 28.61 6.98 -0.85
C ALA A 38 27.56 6.12 -1.55
N VAL A 39 26.87 5.30 -0.78
CA VAL A 39 25.85 4.37 -1.27
C VAL A 39 24.72 5.23 -1.82
N GLU A 40 24.53 5.20 -3.15
CA GLU A 40 23.31 5.70 -3.79
C GLU A 40 22.10 5.04 -3.12
N SER A 41 21.01 5.80 -2.92
CA SER A 41 19.80 5.26 -2.30
C SER A 41 19.34 4.00 -3.05
N PRO A 42 19.08 2.87 -2.36
CA PRO A 42 18.57 1.66 -2.98
C PRO A 42 17.13 1.83 -3.50
N ARG A 43 16.46 2.92 -3.12
CA ARG A 43 15.14 3.28 -3.60
C ARG A 43 15.23 3.70 -5.07
N GLY A 44 14.60 2.93 -5.96
CA GLY A 44 14.38 3.34 -7.35
C GLY A 44 13.58 4.66 -7.44
N GLN A 45 13.35 5.17 -8.66
CA GLN A 45 12.44 6.32 -8.81
C GLN A 45 11.10 5.99 -8.16
N SER A 46 10.69 6.78 -7.17
CA SER A 46 9.40 6.60 -6.49
C SER A 46 8.27 6.61 -7.52
N ASP A 47 7.34 5.65 -7.40
CA ASP A 47 6.14 5.54 -8.24
C ASP A 47 5.29 6.82 -8.21
N THR A 48 5.53 7.71 -7.23
CA THR A 48 4.84 8.99 -7.06
C THR A 48 5.17 10.02 -8.14
N ASN A 49 6.28 9.86 -8.88
CA ASN A 49 6.75 10.82 -9.88
C ASN A 49 6.52 10.41 -11.34
N LEU A 50 5.99 9.20 -11.59
CA LEU A 50 5.79 8.72 -12.96
C LEU A 50 4.46 9.23 -13.54
N PRO A 51 4.47 9.84 -14.75
CA PRO A 51 3.24 10.27 -15.39
C PRO A 51 2.39 9.06 -15.78
N PHE A 52 1.10 9.09 -15.44
CA PHE A 52 0.16 8.08 -15.90
C PHE A 52 -0.26 8.39 -17.34
N GLY A 53 0.08 7.50 -18.27
CA GLY A 53 -0.32 7.59 -19.67
C GLY A 53 -1.21 6.41 -20.05
N VAL A 54 -2.53 6.55 -19.95
CA VAL A 54 -3.42 5.65 -20.69
C VAL A 54 -3.36 6.10 -22.13
N GLY A 55 -2.86 5.24 -23.02
CA GLY A 55 -2.93 5.48 -24.46
C GLY A 55 -4.38 5.79 -24.87
N SER A 56 -4.57 6.82 -25.68
CA SER A 56 -5.88 7.34 -26.10
C SER A 56 -6.81 6.30 -26.75
N ASN A 57 -6.27 5.15 -27.15
CA ASN A 57 -6.95 4.11 -27.91
C ASN A 57 -7.31 2.83 -27.11
N GLN A 58 -7.03 2.76 -25.80
CA GLN A 58 -7.57 1.70 -24.94
C GLN A 58 -8.71 2.21 -24.05
N ARG A 59 -9.68 2.91 -24.66
CA ARG A 59 -11.02 3.05 -24.09
C ARG A 59 -11.78 1.74 -24.29
N GLY A 60 -11.27 0.66 -23.69
CA GLY A 60 -12.12 -0.47 -23.33
C GLY A 60 -13.14 0.07 -22.34
N ARG A 61 -14.43 -0.18 -22.63
CA ARG A 61 -15.56 0.21 -21.79
C ARG A 61 -15.17 0.02 -20.32
N SER A 62 -15.15 1.10 -19.53
CA SER A 62 -15.32 1.01 -18.09
C SER A 62 -16.65 0.32 -17.88
N ALA A 63 -16.58 -1.01 -17.75
CA ALA A 63 -17.66 -1.78 -17.19
C ALA A 63 -17.66 -1.39 -15.72
N ASP A 64 -18.69 -0.62 -15.38
CA ASP A 64 -19.15 -0.28 -14.05
C ASP A 64 -18.63 1.05 -13.47
N ALA A 65 -19.62 1.85 -13.10
CA ALA A 65 -19.54 3.14 -12.44
C ALA A 65 -18.63 3.11 -11.20
N PRO A 66 -17.99 4.24 -10.83
CA PRO A 66 -17.33 4.40 -9.54
C PRO A 66 -18.39 4.24 -8.44
N GLY A 67 -18.51 3.03 -7.90
CA GLY A 67 -19.58 2.70 -6.95
C GLY A 67 -19.95 1.22 -6.89
N ARG A 68 -19.64 0.40 -7.91
CA ARG A 68 -19.70 -1.05 -7.73
C ARG A 68 -18.36 -1.51 -7.17
N GLN A 69 -18.29 -1.72 -5.86
CA GLN A 69 -17.32 -2.67 -5.37
C GLN A 69 -17.52 -3.95 -6.21
N PRO A 70 -16.46 -4.55 -6.78
CA PRO A 70 -16.55 -5.91 -7.28
C PRO A 70 -17.26 -6.70 -6.19
N ALA A 71 -18.31 -7.45 -6.55
CA ALA A 71 -19.03 -8.23 -5.57
C ALA A 71 -17.99 -9.01 -4.76
N GLU A 72 -17.89 -8.71 -3.46
CA GLU A 72 -17.07 -9.55 -2.60
C GLU A 72 -17.55 -10.97 -2.84
N PRO A 73 -16.63 -11.93 -3.06
CA PRO A 73 -17.04 -13.31 -3.23
C PRO A 73 -17.97 -13.64 -2.06
N ALA A 74 -19.21 -14.01 -2.37
CA ALA A 74 -20.20 -14.34 -1.36
C ALA A 74 -19.55 -15.31 -0.36
N PRO A 75 -19.74 -15.13 0.96
CA PRO A 75 -19.10 -15.97 1.97
C PRO A 75 -19.24 -17.44 1.57
N SER A 76 -18.12 -18.09 1.27
CA SER A 76 -18.15 -19.42 0.70
C SER A 76 -18.54 -20.42 1.78
N ALA A 77 -19.84 -20.73 1.86
CA ALA A 77 -20.40 -21.88 2.59
C ALA A 77 -20.02 -22.00 4.09
N LYS A 78 -20.54 -23.05 4.74
CA LYS A 78 -20.21 -23.41 6.13
C LYS A 78 -18.76 -23.92 6.30
N LEU A 79 -17.99 -24.06 5.21
CA LEU A 79 -16.64 -24.65 5.16
C LEU A 79 -15.74 -23.79 4.25
N PRO A 80 -15.25 -22.64 4.71
CA PRO A 80 -14.55 -21.70 3.85
C PRO A 80 -13.32 -22.33 3.17
N GLY A 81 -12.56 -23.21 3.81
CA GLY A 81 -11.39 -23.86 3.22
C GLY A 81 -11.64 -24.81 2.04
N LYS A 82 -12.86 -25.32 1.87
CA LYS A 82 -13.19 -26.25 0.77
C LYS A 82 -13.28 -25.48 -0.56
N PRO A 83 -12.61 -25.92 -1.63
CA PRO A 83 -12.70 -25.24 -2.91
C PRO A 83 -14.08 -25.39 -3.56
N ARG A 84 -14.50 -24.36 -4.31
CA ARG A 84 -15.77 -24.39 -5.06
C ARG A 84 -15.71 -25.21 -6.35
N ASN A 85 -14.52 -25.30 -6.96
CA ASN A 85 -14.29 -25.94 -8.26
C ASN A 85 -15.20 -25.39 -9.37
N ASP A 86 -15.08 -24.09 -9.63
CA ASP A 86 -15.85 -23.32 -10.61
C ASP A 86 -15.62 -23.82 -12.05
N VAL A 87 -16.62 -23.64 -12.92
CA VAL A 87 -16.50 -23.91 -14.36
C VAL A 87 -15.84 -22.72 -15.06
N ILE A 88 -14.61 -22.90 -15.54
CA ILE A 88 -13.82 -21.83 -16.15
C ILE A 88 -14.21 -21.61 -17.60
N LYS A 89 -14.71 -20.40 -17.90
CA LYS A 89 -15.19 -20.02 -19.23
C LYS A 89 -14.05 -19.61 -20.15
N ASP A 90 -14.24 -19.82 -21.45
CA ASP A 90 -13.36 -19.22 -22.44
C ASP A 90 -13.51 -17.70 -22.46
N VAL A 91 -12.39 -17.03 -22.75
CA VAL A 91 -12.33 -15.60 -22.98
C VAL A 91 -11.90 -15.35 -24.42
N SER A 92 -12.23 -14.17 -24.94
CA SER A 92 -11.89 -13.79 -26.31
C SER A 92 -10.37 -13.82 -26.55
N VAL A 93 -9.97 -14.29 -27.73
CA VAL A 93 -8.57 -14.25 -28.16
C VAL A 93 -8.11 -12.79 -28.26
N GLU A 94 -7.01 -12.48 -27.59
CA GLU A 94 -6.37 -11.16 -27.61
C GLU A 94 -4.96 -11.30 -28.21
N LEU A 95 -4.84 -11.08 -29.52
CA LEU A 95 -3.57 -11.23 -30.25
C LEU A 95 -2.53 -10.16 -29.90
N THR A 96 -2.95 -9.11 -29.19
CA THR A 96 -2.07 -8.05 -28.68
C THR A 96 -1.50 -8.36 -27.31
N ASP A 97 -1.80 -9.52 -26.72
CA ASP A 97 -1.23 -9.94 -25.44
C ASP A 97 0.30 -10.02 -25.54
N ALA A 98 0.96 -9.23 -24.69
CA ALA A 98 2.40 -9.07 -24.71
C ALA A 98 3.18 -10.34 -24.32
N SER A 99 2.54 -11.38 -23.79
CA SER A 99 3.21 -12.65 -23.54
C SER A 99 3.44 -13.47 -24.83
N ILE A 100 2.65 -13.22 -25.90
CA ILE A 100 2.70 -14.02 -27.12
C ILE A 100 4.08 -13.98 -27.79
N PRO A 101 4.70 -12.80 -28.02
CA PRO A 101 6.03 -12.72 -28.64
C PRO A 101 7.15 -13.31 -27.76
N LEU A 102 6.84 -13.58 -26.49
CA LEU A 102 7.76 -14.16 -25.51
C LEU A 102 7.68 -15.69 -25.45
N ASN A 103 6.79 -16.32 -26.25
CA ASN A 103 6.52 -17.76 -26.19
C ASN A 103 6.05 -18.22 -24.80
N LEU A 104 5.24 -17.38 -24.15
CA LEU A 104 4.59 -17.66 -22.86
C LEU A 104 3.08 -17.66 -23.04
N ILE A 105 2.36 -18.41 -22.20
CA ILE A 105 0.91 -18.56 -22.33
C ILE A 105 0.19 -17.19 -22.26
N PRO A 106 -0.58 -16.79 -23.28
CA PRO A 106 -1.39 -15.59 -23.21
C PRO A 106 -2.54 -15.78 -22.21
N TYR A 107 -3.07 -14.68 -21.68
CA TYR A 107 -4.17 -14.70 -20.72
C TYR A 107 -5.36 -15.52 -21.26
N HIS A 108 -5.70 -15.36 -22.55
CA HIS A 108 -6.78 -16.12 -23.17
C HIS A 108 -6.52 -17.63 -23.30
N GLY A 109 -5.26 -18.07 -23.18
CA GLY A 109 -4.89 -19.48 -23.14
C GLY A 109 -5.01 -20.11 -21.75
N ILE A 110 -4.97 -19.31 -20.68
CA ILE A 110 -5.02 -19.79 -19.29
C ILE A 110 -6.30 -20.58 -19.00
N PRO A 111 -7.53 -20.09 -19.34
CA PRO A 111 -8.76 -20.85 -19.13
C PRO A 111 -8.74 -22.29 -19.67
N ALA A 112 -8.22 -22.48 -20.88
CA ALA A 112 -8.12 -23.80 -21.49
C ALA A 112 -7.15 -24.72 -20.74
N ALA A 113 -6.00 -24.19 -20.31
CA ALA A 113 -5.05 -24.93 -19.48
C ALA A 113 -5.67 -25.34 -18.14
N LEU A 114 -6.43 -24.46 -17.49
CA LEU A 114 -7.09 -24.75 -16.22
C LEU A 114 -8.17 -25.84 -16.34
N ARG A 115 -8.98 -25.82 -17.40
CA ARG A 115 -9.95 -26.90 -17.66
C ARG A 115 -9.30 -28.25 -17.96
N ALA A 116 -8.13 -28.25 -18.60
CA ALA A 116 -7.36 -29.46 -18.79
C ALA A 116 -6.89 -30.04 -17.44
N LEU A 117 -6.40 -29.18 -16.53
CA LEU A 117 -6.01 -29.60 -15.18
C LEU A 117 -7.21 -30.13 -14.36
N GLN A 118 -8.41 -29.55 -14.52
CA GLN A 118 -9.65 -30.00 -13.85
C GLN A 118 -10.11 -31.42 -14.25
N GLN A 119 -9.50 -32.06 -15.25
CA GLN A 119 -9.73 -33.49 -15.52
C GLN A 119 -9.17 -34.40 -14.41
N SER A 120 -8.25 -33.90 -13.59
CA SER A 120 -7.77 -34.58 -12.40
C SER A 120 -8.67 -34.30 -11.20
N ASN A 121 -9.04 -35.35 -10.45
CA ASN A 121 -9.76 -35.20 -9.18
C ASN A 121 -8.91 -34.61 -8.04
N ARG A 122 -7.62 -34.32 -8.30
CA ARG A 122 -6.70 -33.65 -7.38
C ARG A 122 -6.69 -32.13 -7.55
N ILE A 123 -7.30 -31.62 -8.61
CA ILE A 123 -7.29 -30.20 -8.94
C ILE A 123 -8.69 -29.60 -8.76
N SER A 124 -8.74 -28.43 -8.14
CA SER A 124 -9.93 -27.56 -8.14
C SER A 124 -9.54 -26.15 -8.55
N VAL A 125 -10.41 -25.45 -9.27
CA VAL A 125 -10.17 -24.07 -9.72
C VAL A 125 -11.28 -23.16 -9.22
N GLU A 126 -10.96 -21.97 -8.76
CA GLU A 126 -11.91 -20.95 -8.32
C GLU A 126 -11.60 -19.61 -9.00
N VAL A 127 -12.64 -18.87 -9.38
CA VAL A 127 -12.51 -17.45 -9.70
C VAL A 127 -12.61 -16.66 -8.39
N ILE A 128 -11.50 -16.12 -7.91
CA ILE A 128 -11.42 -15.46 -6.59
C ILE A 128 -11.71 -13.95 -6.64
N GLY A 129 -11.81 -13.39 -7.84
CA GLY A 129 -12.10 -11.99 -8.08
C GLY A 129 -11.87 -11.64 -9.54
N GLN A 130 -12.00 -10.34 -9.85
CA GLN A 130 -11.71 -9.80 -11.17
C GLN A 130 -10.76 -8.61 -11.06
N SER A 131 -9.92 -8.43 -12.08
CA SER A 131 -9.05 -7.27 -12.22
C SER A 131 -9.86 -6.00 -12.48
N VAL A 132 -9.18 -4.85 -12.49
CA VAL A 132 -9.79 -3.56 -12.83
C VAL A 132 -10.51 -3.58 -14.19
N LEU A 133 -9.98 -4.29 -15.20
CA LEU A 133 -10.61 -4.42 -16.52
C LEU A 133 -11.52 -5.66 -16.64
N GLY A 134 -11.84 -6.32 -15.53
CA GLY A 134 -12.80 -7.42 -15.48
C GLY A 134 -12.26 -8.79 -15.88
N ARG A 135 -10.93 -8.98 -15.87
CA ARG A 135 -10.30 -10.30 -16.12
C ARG A 135 -10.36 -11.14 -14.85
N ASP A 136 -10.80 -12.39 -14.96
CA ASP A 136 -10.87 -13.34 -13.84
C ASP A 136 -9.49 -13.63 -13.25
N LEU A 137 -9.40 -13.56 -11.92
CA LEU A 137 -8.26 -14.05 -11.12
C LEU A 137 -8.54 -15.50 -10.70
N HIS A 138 -7.63 -16.39 -11.05
CA HIS A 138 -7.80 -17.83 -10.87
C HIS A 138 -6.95 -18.34 -9.70
N LEU A 139 -7.60 -18.98 -8.74
CA LEU A 139 -6.98 -19.79 -7.70
C LEU A 139 -7.09 -21.27 -8.09
N VAL A 140 -5.98 -21.99 -8.08
CA VAL A 140 -5.95 -23.45 -8.32
C VAL A 140 -5.50 -24.13 -7.03
N LEU A 141 -6.30 -25.08 -6.53
CA LEU A 141 -5.92 -25.94 -5.42
C LEU A 141 -5.50 -27.31 -5.95
N ALA A 142 -4.35 -27.79 -5.48
CA ALA A 142 -3.87 -29.15 -5.68
C ALA A 142 -3.80 -29.88 -4.33
N THR A 143 -4.56 -30.97 -4.20
CA THR A 143 -4.54 -31.86 -3.02
C THR A 143 -5.15 -33.21 -3.39
N SER A 144 -4.80 -34.29 -2.70
CA SER A 144 -5.54 -35.55 -2.88
C SER A 144 -7.04 -35.34 -2.59
N PRO A 145 -7.97 -36.12 -3.14
CA PRO A 145 -9.39 -35.94 -2.82
C PRO A 145 -9.66 -35.98 -1.30
N MET A 146 -10.50 -35.08 -0.80
CA MET A 146 -11.00 -35.06 0.57
C MET A 146 -12.53 -35.08 0.59
N THR A 147 -13.10 -35.90 1.45
CA THR A 147 -14.53 -35.93 1.75
C THR A 147 -14.98 -34.66 2.48
N ASP A 148 -16.28 -34.39 2.51
CA ASP A 148 -16.84 -33.26 3.27
C ASP A 148 -16.50 -33.32 4.76
N ALA A 149 -16.43 -34.52 5.34
CA ALA A 149 -16.02 -34.71 6.73
C ALA A 149 -14.54 -34.36 6.95
N GLN A 150 -13.66 -34.71 5.99
CA GLN A 150 -12.25 -34.33 6.04
C GLN A 150 -12.08 -32.81 5.90
N TRP A 151 -12.81 -32.17 4.98
CA TRP A 151 -12.81 -30.70 4.86
C TRP A 151 -13.33 -30.01 6.10
N LYS A 152 -14.37 -30.56 6.75
CA LYS A 152 -14.88 -30.06 8.02
C LYS A 152 -13.82 -30.14 9.13
N ASN A 153 -13.20 -31.30 9.31
CA ASN A 153 -12.11 -31.46 10.27
C ASN A 153 -10.91 -30.57 9.93
N TRP A 154 -10.59 -30.40 8.64
CA TRP A 154 -9.55 -29.49 8.17
C TRP A 154 -9.83 -28.06 8.62
N GLN A 155 -11.08 -27.59 8.45
CA GLN A 155 -11.50 -26.25 8.86
C GLN A 155 -11.46 -26.09 10.38
N GLU A 156 -12.01 -27.04 11.14
CA GLU A 156 -12.02 -26.99 12.61
C GLU A 156 -10.60 -26.91 13.18
N LEU A 157 -9.65 -27.64 12.60
CA LEU A 157 -8.24 -27.56 12.97
C LEU A 157 -7.61 -26.25 12.51
N SER A 158 -7.93 -25.77 11.30
CA SER A 158 -7.46 -24.46 10.81
C SER A 158 -7.88 -23.31 11.72
N ASP A 159 -9.14 -23.31 12.16
CA ASP A 159 -9.71 -22.29 13.06
C ASP A 159 -9.06 -22.39 14.45
N LEU A 160 -8.89 -23.61 14.97
CA LEU A 160 -8.30 -23.85 16.29
C LEU A 160 -6.89 -23.25 16.40
N ARG A 161 -6.07 -23.31 15.34
CA ARG A 161 -4.72 -22.71 15.34
C ARG A 161 -4.74 -21.24 15.74
N ILE A 162 -5.77 -20.51 15.33
CA ILE A 162 -5.87 -19.06 15.50
C ILE A 162 -6.70 -18.73 16.74
N SER A 163 -7.83 -19.40 16.94
CA SER A 163 -8.76 -19.09 18.03
C SER A 163 -8.28 -19.53 19.41
N ASP A 164 -7.54 -20.65 19.48
CA ASP A 164 -6.98 -21.18 20.73
C ASP A 164 -5.65 -21.93 20.44
N PRO A 165 -4.56 -21.18 20.24
CA PRO A 165 -3.25 -21.74 19.92
C PRO A 165 -2.70 -22.66 21.04
N HIS A 166 -3.10 -22.46 22.31
CA HIS A 166 -2.73 -23.37 23.41
C HIS A 166 -3.36 -24.75 23.21
N ALA A 167 -4.67 -24.80 22.96
CA ALA A 167 -5.35 -26.04 22.64
C ALA A 167 -4.82 -26.67 21.34
N ALA A 168 -4.47 -25.85 20.34
CA ALA A 168 -3.86 -26.33 19.11
C ALA A 168 -2.49 -26.99 19.36
N GLN A 169 -1.62 -26.41 20.19
CA GLN A 169 -0.32 -27.00 20.56
C GLN A 169 -0.50 -28.31 21.33
N ALA A 170 -1.42 -28.37 22.30
CA ALA A 170 -1.73 -29.60 23.02
C ALA A 170 -2.24 -30.69 22.06
N LYS A 171 -3.09 -30.32 21.10
CA LYS A 171 -3.62 -31.22 20.08
C LYS A 171 -2.53 -31.71 19.12
N LEU A 172 -1.57 -30.86 18.75
CA LEU A 172 -0.39 -31.25 17.97
C LEU A 172 0.46 -32.27 18.73
N ALA A 173 0.76 -32.02 20.01
CA ALA A 173 1.53 -32.94 20.85
C ALA A 173 0.85 -34.32 21.00
N ALA A 174 -0.48 -34.36 20.95
CA ALA A 174 -1.28 -35.59 20.99
C ALA A 174 -1.47 -36.27 19.62
N GLY A 175 -0.83 -35.79 18.55
CA GLY A 175 -0.97 -36.34 17.18
C GLY A 175 -2.25 -35.94 16.45
N GLY A 176 -3.05 -35.00 16.99
CA GLY A 176 -4.32 -34.57 16.41
C GLY A 176 -4.23 -33.84 15.07
N TYR A 177 -3.02 -33.49 14.63
CA TYR A 177 -2.72 -32.90 13.31
C TYR A 177 -2.07 -33.89 12.33
N ASP A 178 -1.85 -35.17 12.69
CA ASP A 178 -1.13 -36.12 11.82
C ASP A 178 -1.80 -36.33 10.45
N ASN A 179 -3.12 -36.18 10.37
CA ASN A 179 -3.90 -36.25 9.12
C ASN A 179 -4.38 -34.88 8.62
N TRP A 180 -3.94 -33.77 9.25
CA TRP A 180 -4.28 -32.43 8.80
C TRP A 180 -3.37 -32.02 7.64
N ARG A 181 -3.98 -31.65 6.52
CA ARG A 181 -3.22 -31.25 5.33
C ARG A 181 -2.81 -29.79 5.40
N THR A 182 -1.52 -29.50 5.40
CA THR A 182 -1.08 -28.13 5.64
C THR A 182 -1.27 -27.25 4.38
N PRO A 183 -1.74 -26.01 4.54
CA PRO A 183 -1.87 -25.07 3.44
C PRO A 183 -0.51 -24.51 3.01
N LEU A 184 -0.23 -24.53 1.70
CA LEU A 184 0.93 -23.90 1.05
C LEU A 184 0.43 -22.95 -0.04
N PHE A 185 1.12 -21.83 -0.28
CA PHE A 185 0.63 -20.78 -1.19
C PHE A 185 1.69 -20.34 -2.21
N ILE A 186 1.30 -20.18 -3.47
CA ILE A 186 2.15 -19.68 -4.55
C ILE A 186 1.40 -18.58 -5.29
N ASN A 187 1.94 -17.37 -5.27
CA ASN A 187 1.46 -16.22 -6.00
C ASN A 187 2.35 -15.94 -7.21
N ASN A 188 1.75 -15.57 -8.34
CA ASN A 188 2.46 -15.36 -9.59
C ASN A 188 1.99 -14.09 -10.28
N ASN A 189 2.92 -13.42 -10.97
CA ASN A 189 2.62 -12.37 -11.92
C ASN A 189 1.83 -11.20 -11.28
N ILE A 190 2.22 -10.83 -10.06
CA ILE A 190 1.75 -9.62 -9.36
C ILE A 190 2.19 -8.35 -10.09
N HIS A 191 3.39 -8.37 -10.65
CA HIS A 191 3.77 -7.42 -11.69
C HIS A 191 3.45 -8.02 -13.04
N GLY A 192 2.61 -7.33 -13.81
CA GLY A 192 2.07 -7.88 -15.05
C GLY A 192 3.16 -8.23 -16.06
N ASN A 193 4.22 -7.43 -16.12
CA ASN A 193 5.34 -7.62 -17.02
C ASN A 193 6.39 -8.66 -16.54
N GLU A 194 6.09 -9.46 -15.53
CA GLU A 194 6.92 -10.55 -15.01
C GLU A 194 6.14 -11.87 -15.16
N TRP A 195 6.26 -12.51 -16.33
CA TRP A 195 5.29 -13.49 -16.82
C TRP A 195 5.55 -14.93 -16.37
N GLU A 196 6.82 -15.30 -16.15
CA GLU A 196 7.29 -16.69 -16.14
C GLU A 196 6.79 -17.52 -14.95
N GLY A 197 6.43 -16.88 -13.83
CA GLY A 197 5.82 -17.56 -12.68
C GLY A 197 4.51 -18.28 -13.04
N THR A 198 3.70 -17.68 -13.93
CA THR A 198 2.45 -18.28 -14.41
C THR A 198 2.70 -19.60 -15.12
N ASP A 199 3.59 -19.61 -16.09
CA ASP A 199 3.92 -20.80 -16.89
C ASP A 199 4.61 -21.87 -16.03
N ALA A 200 5.50 -21.47 -15.11
CA ALA A 200 6.12 -22.37 -14.14
C ALA A 200 5.08 -23.05 -13.24
N SER A 201 4.12 -22.28 -12.73
CA SER A 201 3.04 -22.81 -11.89
C SER A 201 2.13 -23.77 -12.65
N LEU A 202 1.78 -23.47 -13.91
CA LEU A 202 1.00 -24.40 -14.74
C LEU A 202 1.74 -25.72 -15.00
N GLN A 203 3.06 -25.67 -15.20
CA GLN A 203 3.87 -26.89 -15.34
C GLN A 203 3.93 -27.71 -14.05
N VAL A 204 4.06 -27.06 -12.89
CA VAL A 204 4.02 -27.76 -11.59
C VAL A 204 2.63 -28.36 -11.35
N LEU A 205 1.56 -27.61 -11.61
CA LEU A 205 0.19 -28.09 -11.50
C LEU A 205 -0.06 -29.32 -12.38
N GLN A 206 0.49 -29.35 -13.60
CA GLN A 206 0.42 -30.53 -14.47
C GLN A 206 1.07 -31.77 -13.84
N GLU A 207 2.23 -31.62 -13.18
CA GLU A 207 2.88 -32.71 -12.44
C GLU A 207 2.03 -33.17 -11.26
N LEU A 208 1.48 -32.24 -10.46
CA LEU A 208 0.62 -32.56 -9.31
C LEU A 208 -0.68 -33.25 -9.75
N ALA A 209 -1.27 -32.81 -10.86
CA ALA A 209 -2.53 -33.32 -11.37
C ALA A 209 -2.43 -34.77 -11.86
N PHE A 210 -1.35 -35.12 -12.57
CA PHE A 210 -1.32 -36.34 -13.38
C PHE A 210 -0.15 -37.29 -13.10
N SER A 211 0.83 -36.90 -12.28
CA SER A 211 1.92 -37.81 -11.93
C SER A 211 1.46 -38.96 -11.03
N ASN A 212 2.02 -40.13 -11.26
CA ASN A 212 1.91 -41.31 -10.39
C ASN A 212 3.16 -41.52 -9.52
N ASP A 213 4.09 -40.56 -9.52
CA ASP A 213 5.23 -40.56 -8.60
C ASP A 213 4.74 -40.62 -7.15
N THR A 214 5.22 -41.61 -6.41
CA THR A 214 4.82 -41.85 -5.02
C THR A 214 5.12 -40.67 -4.11
N GLU A 215 6.18 -39.92 -4.37
CA GLU A 215 6.52 -38.74 -3.56
C GLU A 215 5.56 -37.57 -3.83
N ILE A 216 5.11 -37.41 -5.08
CA ILE A 216 4.08 -36.40 -5.42
C ILE A 216 2.74 -36.75 -4.77
N VAL A 217 2.32 -38.02 -4.83
CA VAL A 217 1.07 -38.45 -4.18
C VAL A 217 1.13 -38.26 -2.67
N LYS A 218 2.24 -38.66 -2.02
CA LYS A 218 2.44 -38.44 -0.57
C LYS A 218 2.42 -36.95 -0.21
N MET A 219 3.00 -36.09 -1.04
CA MET A 219 2.94 -34.64 -0.83
C MET A 219 1.48 -34.14 -0.90
N LEU A 220 0.69 -34.59 -1.88
CA LEU A 220 -0.73 -34.21 -2.01
C LEU A 220 -1.62 -34.79 -0.90
N ASP A 221 -1.21 -35.89 -0.26
CA ASP A 221 -1.86 -36.43 0.93
C ASP A 221 -1.56 -35.62 2.20
N ARG A 222 -0.50 -34.80 2.19
CA ARG A 222 -0.04 -33.98 3.31
C ARG A 222 -0.37 -32.50 3.18
N HIS A 223 -0.71 -32.03 1.99
CA HIS A 223 -0.82 -30.60 1.70
C HIS A 223 -2.10 -30.23 0.95
N VAL A 224 -2.56 -29.00 1.19
CA VAL A 224 -3.46 -28.26 0.32
C VAL A 224 -2.62 -27.15 -0.31
N ILE A 225 -2.32 -27.27 -1.60
CA ILE A 225 -1.39 -26.37 -2.29
C ILE A 225 -2.18 -25.41 -3.18
N ALA A 226 -2.15 -24.12 -2.84
CA ALA A 226 -2.89 -23.07 -3.52
C ALA A 226 -2.00 -22.26 -4.46
N PHE A 227 -2.44 -22.05 -5.69
CA PHE A 227 -1.75 -21.27 -6.72
C PHE A 227 -2.65 -20.14 -7.23
N VAL A 228 -2.22 -18.89 -7.07
CA VAL A 228 -2.77 -17.77 -7.84
C VAL A 228 -2.00 -17.72 -9.16
N VAL A 229 -2.67 -18.06 -10.26
CA VAL A 229 -2.02 -18.28 -11.56
C VAL A 229 -1.53 -16.97 -12.20
N THR A 230 -2.34 -15.91 -12.06
CA THR A 230 -1.97 -14.54 -12.43
C THR A 230 -2.69 -13.57 -11.50
N ASN A 231 -1.92 -12.79 -10.76
CA ASN A 231 -2.44 -11.76 -9.88
C ASN A 231 -2.74 -10.46 -10.65
N ASN A 232 -1.97 -10.14 -11.70
CA ASN A 232 -2.15 -8.94 -12.52
C ASN A 232 -2.42 -9.26 -14.00
N PRO A 233 -3.59 -9.84 -14.34
CA PRO A 233 -3.89 -10.20 -15.72
C PRO A 233 -3.98 -8.98 -16.65
N ASP A 234 -4.35 -7.80 -16.14
CA ASP A 234 -4.39 -6.58 -16.94
C ASP A 234 -2.98 -6.09 -17.33
N GLY A 235 -2.08 -6.01 -16.36
CA GLY A 235 -0.70 -5.65 -16.63
C GLY A 235 0.03 -6.72 -17.45
N ARG A 236 -0.34 -8.00 -17.30
CA ARG A 236 0.19 -9.12 -18.09
C ARG A 236 -0.02 -8.90 -19.57
N VAL A 237 -1.26 -8.61 -19.94
CA VAL A 237 -1.65 -8.34 -21.32
C VAL A 237 -0.98 -7.08 -21.85
N ALA A 238 -0.90 -6.02 -21.03
CA ALA A 238 -0.39 -4.71 -21.41
C ALA A 238 1.16 -4.56 -21.33
N ALA A 239 1.88 -5.57 -20.83
CA ALA A 239 3.30 -5.49 -20.46
C ALA A 239 3.63 -4.37 -19.46
N THR A 240 2.72 -4.07 -18.53
CA THR A 240 2.95 -3.09 -17.45
C THR A 240 3.24 -3.79 -16.13
N ARG A 241 4.12 -3.18 -15.33
CA ARG A 241 4.36 -3.63 -13.95
C ARG A 241 3.10 -3.43 -13.11
N ALA A 242 2.56 -2.22 -13.16
CA ALA A 242 1.36 -1.83 -12.45
C ALA A 242 0.08 -2.47 -13.02
N ASN A 243 -0.99 -2.51 -12.22
CA ASN A 243 -2.34 -2.86 -12.70
C ASN A 243 -2.96 -1.72 -13.55
N ALA A 244 -4.21 -1.87 -14.01
CA ALA A 244 -4.82 -0.88 -14.89
C ALA A 244 -5.14 0.47 -14.21
N ASN A 245 -5.12 0.55 -12.88
CA ASN A 245 -5.19 1.81 -12.13
C ASN A 245 -3.81 2.47 -11.95
N GLY A 246 -2.73 1.86 -12.42
CA GLY A 246 -1.37 2.38 -12.28
C GLY A 246 -0.74 2.14 -10.90
N PHE A 247 -1.22 1.16 -10.13
CA PHE A 247 -0.63 0.77 -8.85
C PHE A 247 0.41 -0.34 -9.02
N ASP A 248 1.57 -0.19 -8.39
CA ASP A 248 2.39 -1.33 -8.01
C ASP A 248 1.67 -2.09 -6.89
N MET A 249 1.17 -3.28 -7.21
CA MET A 249 0.39 -4.09 -6.27
C MET A 249 1.24 -4.70 -5.17
N ASN A 250 2.55 -4.87 -5.39
CA ASN A 250 3.50 -5.27 -4.35
C ASN A 250 3.88 -4.07 -3.46
N ARG A 251 3.04 -3.04 -3.39
CA ARG A 251 3.12 -1.90 -2.45
C ARG A 251 1.76 -1.63 -1.78
N ASP A 252 0.76 -2.47 -2.04
CA ASP A 252 -0.63 -2.21 -1.66
C ASP A 252 -1.18 -3.22 -0.64
N TYR A 253 -0.47 -4.28 -0.23
CA TYR A 253 -1.11 -5.34 0.60
C TYR A 253 -1.69 -4.87 1.93
N ILE A 254 -1.02 -3.95 2.62
CA ILE A 254 -1.51 -3.43 3.90
C ILE A 254 -2.59 -2.36 3.75
N THR A 255 -2.75 -1.74 2.58
CA THR A 255 -3.80 -0.73 2.29
C THR A 255 -5.00 -1.39 1.60
N ALA A 256 -4.70 -2.36 0.75
CA ALA A 256 -5.56 -3.14 -0.12
C ALA A 256 -6.60 -2.33 -0.87
N SER A 257 -6.11 -1.28 -1.53
CA SER A 257 -6.91 -0.39 -2.36
C SER A 257 -7.33 -1.06 -3.67
N GLN A 258 -6.54 -2.01 -4.19
CA GLN A 258 -6.77 -2.64 -5.48
C GLN A 258 -7.60 -3.93 -5.39
N PRO A 259 -8.51 -4.19 -6.37
CA PRO A 259 -9.36 -5.37 -6.35
C PRO A 259 -8.57 -6.69 -6.40
N GLU A 260 -7.48 -6.72 -7.16
CA GLU A 260 -6.61 -7.90 -7.27
C GLU A 260 -5.96 -8.23 -5.92
N VAL A 261 -5.45 -7.21 -5.22
CA VAL A 261 -4.83 -7.35 -3.90
C VAL A 261 -5.85 -7.85 -2.88
N ARG A 262 -7.08 -7.29 -2.85
CA ARG A 262 -8.14 -7.78 -1.97
C ARG A 262 -8.47 -9.25 -2.21
N ALA A 263 -8.55 -9.67 -3.48
CA ALA A 263 -8.85 -11.06 -3.84
C ALA A 263 -7.78 -12.05 -3.35
N VAL A 264 -6.50 -11.72 -3.53
CA VAL A 264 -5.37 -12.57 -3.08
C VAL A 264 -5.20 -12.52 -1.57
N ARG A 265 -5.32 -11.34 -0.94
CA ARG A 265 -5.30 -11.18 0.52
C ARG A 265 -6.35 -12.05 1.21
N ALA A 266 -7.57 -12.09 0.67
CA ALA A 266 -8.63 -12.95 1.19
C ALA A 266 -8.24 -14.45 1.18
N GLN A 267 -7.39 -14.89 0.25
CA GLN A 267 -6.89 -16.26 0.24
C GLN A 267 -5.77 -16.47 1.27
N LEU A 268 -4.88 -15.50 1.46
CA LEU A 268 -3.90 -15.55 2.56
C LEU A 268 -4.58 -15.65 3.93
N VAL A 269 -5.67 -14.89 4.14
CA VAL A 269 -6.55 -15.01 5.31
C VAL A 269 -7.16 -16.40 5.40
N ARG A 270 -7.86 -16.84 4.34
CA ARG A 270 -8.59 -18.12 4.27
C ARG A 270 -7.72 -19.33 4.58
N TYR A 271 -6.48 -19.35 4.10
CA TYR A 271 -5.59 -20.50 4.24
C TYR A 271 -4.58 -20.34 5.37
N SER A 272 -4.17 -19.12 5.71
CA SER A 272 -3.07 -18.83 6.67
C SER A 272 -1.91 -19.83 6.48
N PRO A 273 -1.27 -19.82 5.29
CA PRO A 273 -0.39 -20.89 4.82
C PRO A 273 0.88 -21.03 5.68
N LEU A 274 1.48 -22.22 5.70
CA LEU A 274 2.78 -22.42 6.36
C LEU A 274 3.92 -21.79 5.57
N THR A 275 3.89 -21.90 4.24
CA THR A 275 4.85 -21.23 3.34
C THR A 275 4.14 -20.49 2.22
N MET A 276 4.76 -19.41 1.75
CA MET A 276 4.26 -18.62 0.63
C MET A 276 5.40 -18.21 -0.29
N LEU A 277 5.21 -18.34 -1.60
CA LEU A 277 6.12 -17.79 -2.62
C LEU A 277 5.42 -16.70 -3.42
N ASP A 278 6.07 -15.57 -3.63
CA ASP A 278 5.71 -14.58 -4.65
C ASP A 278 6.78 -14.59 -5.75
N ILE A 279 6.39 -14.87 -6.99
CA ILE A 279 7.34 -15.01 -8.10
C ILE A 279 7.36 -13.75 -8.97
N HIS A 280 8.56 -13.18 -9.11
CA HIS A 280 8.91 -11.90 -9.71
C HIS A 280 10.06 -11.97 -10.72
N GLY A 281 10.35 -10.83 -11.36
CA GLY A 281 11.56 -10.52 -12.14
C GLY A 281 11.76 -8.99 -12.34
N TYR A 282 12.85 -8.44 -12.83
CA TYR A 282 14.08 -9.07 -13.22
C TYR A 282 15.26 -8.40 -12.51
N VAL A 283 16.17 -9.21 -11.96
CA VAL A 283 17.38 -8.81 -11.24
C VAL A 283 18.65 -9.30 -11.96
N SER A 284 19.85 -9.06 -11.43
CA SER A 284 21.11 -9.45 -12.09
C SER A 284 21.39 -10.96 -12.07
N CYS A 285 21.04 -11.63 -10.98
CA CYS A 285 21.02 -13.08 -10.81
C CYS A 285 19.88 -13.44 -9.86
N THR A 286 19.41 -14.68 -9.89
CA THR A 286 18.23 -15.10 -9.13
C THR A 286 18.37 -14.75 -7.65
N LEU A 287 17.42 -13.98 -7.13
CA LEU A 287 17.33 -13.61 -5.72
C LEU A 287 16.25 -14.45 -5.03
N ILE A 288 16.56 -14.90 -3.82
CA ILE A 288 15.68 -15.71 -2.97
C ILE A 288 15.71 -15.08 -1.58
N GLU A 289 14.59 -14.50 -1.14
CA GLU A 289 14.47 -14.00 0.24
C GLU A 289 14.76 -15.12 1.26
N PRO A 290 15.32 -14.83 2.46
CA PRO A 290 15.04 -13.65 3.28
C PRO A 290 15.82 -12.38 2.92
N THR A 291 15.25 -11.25 3.31
CA THR A 291 15.70 -9.86 3.08
C THR A 291 16.94 -9.45 3.87
N THR A 292 17.51 -8.29 3.54
CA THR A 292 18.44 -7.60 4.45
C THR A 292 17.68 -6.96 5.60
N GLY A 293 18.38 -6.58 6.67
CA GLY A 293 17.85 -5.60 7.60
C GLY A 293 17.73 -4.22 6.93
N PRO A 294 16.94 -3.29 7.50
CA PRO A 294 16.20 -3.43 8.76
C PRO A 294 14.92 -4.27 8.73
N HIS A 295 14.64 -4.97 9.82
CA HIS A 295 13.45 -5.82 9.96
C HIS A 295 12.33 -5.13 10.74
N GLY A 296 11.11 -5.20 10.22
CA GLY A 296 9.93 -4.59 10.84
C GLY A 296 9.71 -5.08 12.27
N ASP A 297 9.37 -4.15 13.16
CA ASP A 297 9.28 -4.38 14.61
C ASP A 297 8.06 -5.20 15.05
N ASN A 298 7.06 -5.33 14.18
CA ASN A 298 5.84 -6.08 14.44
C ASN A 298 5.87 -7.55 13.97
N TYR A 299 7.01 -8.04 13.47
CA TYR A 299 7.21 -9.45 13.08
C TYR A 299 7.77 -10.30 14.23
N GLU A 300 7.39 -11.59 14.31
CA GLU A 300 8.12 -12.57 15.13
C GLU A 300 9.35 -13.06 14.36
N TYR A 301 10.32 -12.17 14.18
CA TYR A 301 11.41 -12.41 13.22
C TYR A 301 12.31 -13.58 13.62
N ASP A 302 12.46 -13.87 14.93
CA ASP A 302 13.15 -15.06 15.43
C ASP A 302 12.50 -16.37 14.95
N LEU A 303 11.17 -16.42 14.94
CA LEU A 303 10.40 -17.56 14.43
C LEU A 303 10.42 -17.64 12.90
N TYR A 304 10.44 -16.50 12.20
CA TYR A 304 10.49 -16.46 10.74
C TYR A 304 11.86 -16.90 10.20
N ILE A 305 12.93 -16.21 10.61
CA ILE A 305 14.24 -16.33 9.95
C ILE A 305 14.82 -17.75 10.03
N LYS A 306 14.53 -18.45 11.14
CA LYS A 306 14.95 -19.83 11.38
C LYS A 306 14.53 -20.75 10.23
N TYR A 307 13.28 -20.66 9.78
CA TYR A 307 12.76 -21.52 8.73
C TYR A 307 12.94 -20.91 7.35
N ALA A 308 12.82 -19.58 7.23
CA ALA A 308 12.98 -18.87 5.96
C ALA A 308 14.39 -19.09 5.38
N LEU A 309 15.45 -18.96 6.18
CA LEU A 309 16.82 -19.15 5.70
C LEU A 309 17.07 -20.59 5.20
N ARG A 310 16.55 -21.59 5.93
CA ARG A 310 16.69 -23.01 5.54
C ARG A 310 15.88 -23.34 4.28
N ASN A 311 14.69 -22.77 4.13
CA ASN A 311 13.88 -22.90 2.93
C ASN A 311 14.56 -22.26 1.71
N ALA A 312 15.14 -21.07 1.89
CA ALA A 312 15.88 -20.38 0.83
C ALA A 312 17.09 -21.18 0.34
N LEU A 313 17.85 -21.80 1.25
CA LEU A 313 18.94 -22.71 0.90
C LEU A 313 18.43 -23.95 0.15
N ALA A 314 17.27 -24.50 0.52
CA ALA A 314 16.67 -25.63 -0.21
C ALA A 314 16.24 -25.24 -1.63
N MET A 315 15.65 -24.05 -1.80
CA MET A 315 15.31 -23.51 -3.12
C MET A 315 16.56 -23.21 -3.96
N GLU A 316 17.61 -22.63 -3.37
CA GLU A 316 18.91 -22.43 -4.03
C GLU A 316 19.46 -23.76 -4.57
N GLN A 317 19.45 -24.82 -3.78
CA GLN A 317 19.90 -26.15 -4.24
C GLN A 317 19.04 -26.67 -5.40
N ALA A 318 17.72 -26.51 -5.33
CA ALA A 318 16.82 -26.92 -6.42
C ALA A 318 17.11 -26.14 -7.71
N ILE A 319 17.41 -24.84 -7.61
CA ILE A 319 17.75 -24.01 -8.76
C ILE A 319 19.12 -24.38 -9.33
N LEU A 320 20.14 -24.56 -8.49
CA LEU A 320 21.47 -24.99 -8.94
C LEU A 320 21.41 -26.35 -9.67
N ALA A 321 20.54 -27.26 -9.23
CA ALA A 321 20.33 -28.56 -9.86
C ALA A 321 19.75 -28.47 -11.29
N THR A 322 19.19 -27.33 -11.71
CA THR A 322 18.75 -27.13 -13.10
C THR A 322 19.92 -27.01 -14.08
N GLY A 323 21.11 -26.64 -13.60
CA GLY A 323 22.26 -26.33 -14.45
C GLY A 323 22.19 -24.98 -15.16
N GLU A 324 21.18 -24.15 -14.87
CA GLU A 324 20.95 -22.86 -15.54
C GLU A 324 21.90 -21.76 -15.04
N THR A 325 23.17 -21.87 -15.42
CA THR A 325 24.23 -20.97 -14.91
C THR A 325 24.02 -19.49 -15.24
N ARG A 326 23.28 -19.17 -16.32
CA ARG A 326 22.89 -17.79 -16.69
C ARG A 326 21.96 -17.13 -15.68
N ALA A 327 21.26 -17.92 -14.87
CA ALA A 327 20.35 -17.42 -13.84
C ALA A 327 20.98 -17.34 -12.44
N THR A 328 22.19 -17.86 -12.27
CA THR A 328 22.88 -17.92 -10.96
C THR A 328 23.97 -16.87 -10.87
N CYS A 329 24.29 -16.41 -9.67
CA CYS A 329 25.37 -15.45 -9.43
C CYS A 329 26.73 -16.12 -9.65
N ALA A 330 27.66 -15.40 -10.28
CA ALA A 330 29.06 -15.81 -10.36
C ALA A 330 29.80 -15.22 -9.15
N ASN A 331 30.31 -16.09 -8.28
CA ASN A 331 31.00 -15.65 -7.07
C ASN A 331 32.50 -15.45 -7.31
N PRO A 332 33.16 -14.59 -6.52
CA PRO A 332 34.61 -14.37 -6.64
C PRO A 332 35.46 -15.63 -6.46
N ASP A 333 34.95 -16.63 -5.73
CA ASP A 333 35.60 -17.92 -5.49
C ASP A 333 35.41 -18.94 -6.64
N GLY A 334 34.75 -18.54 -7.73
CA GLY A 334 34.47 -19.38 -8.89
C GLY A 334 33.24 -20.28 -8.75
N THR A 335 32.56 -20.26 -7.59
CA THR A 335 31.32 -21.02 -7.39
C THR A 335 30.10 -20.31 -8.00
N ARG A 336 29.02 -21.08 -8.19
CA ARG A 336 27.70 -20.55 -8.52
C ARG A 336 26.79 -20.66 -7.31
N ARG A 337 26.14 -19.55 -6.95
CA ARG A 337 25.09 -19.51 -5.91
C ARG A 337 23.99 -18.53 -6.30
N ASN A 338 22.87 -18.57 -5.61
CA ASN A 338 21.80 -17.59 -5.76
C ASN A 338 22.00 -16.49 -4.73
N ASP A 339 21.44 -15.32 -4.97
CA ASP A 339 21.54 -14.22 -4.02
C ASP A 339 20.49 -14.39 -2.93
N ILE A 340 20.93 -14.69 -1.70
CA ILE A 340 20.06 -14.70 -0.52
C ILE A 340 20.38 -13.43 0.25
N PRO A 341 19.56 -12.36 0.17
CA PRO A 341 19.93 -11.04 0.69
C PRO A 341 20.40 -11.05 2.15
N PHE A 342 19.73 -11.81 3.02
CA PHE A 342 20.13 -11.97 4.42
C PHE A 342 21.59 -12.47 4.60
N ARG A 343 22.04 -13.37 3.72
CA ARG A 343 23.38 -13.98 3.73
C ARG A 343 24.40 -13.17 2.93
N ASP A 344 23.98 -12.64 1.78
CA ASP A 344 24.87 -12.15 0.74
C ASP A 344 24.96 -10.62 0.67
N ARG A 345 24.01 -9.88 1.26
CA ARG A 345 23.96 -8.41 1.23
C ARG A 345 23.93 -7.81 2.63
N SER A 346 24.46 -6.60 2.81
CA SER A 346 24.45 -5.91 4.11
C SER A 346 23.31 -4.90 4.28
N GLN A 347 22.65 -4.51 3.18
CA GLN A 347 21.54 -3.54 3.15
C GLN A 347 20.90 -3.51 1.74
N GLY A 348 19.81 -2.75 1.60
CA GLY A 348 19.25 -2.34 0.30
C GLY A 348 18.17 -3.26 -0.27
N TRP A 349 17.69 -4.23 0.51
CA TRP A 349 16.54 -5.07 0.18
C TRP A 349 15.80 -5.45 1.46
N ASP A 350 15.34 -4.44 2.20
CA ASP A 350 14.75 -4.63 3.53
C ASP A 350 13.25 -4.93 3.49
N ASP A 351 12.77 -5.52 4.58
CA ASP A 351 11.38 -5.96 4.79
C ASP A 351 10.63 -5.13 5.83
N TRP A 352 11.15 -3.94 6.16
CA TRP A 352 10.56 -3.09 7.17
C TRP A 352 9.06 -2.83 6.95
N PRO A 353 8.59 -2.42 5.77
CA PRO A 353 7.17 -2.17 5.55
C PRO A 353 6.36 -3.45 5.26
N PRO A 354 5.13 -3.57 5.78
CA PRO A 354 4.25 -4.72 5.60
C PRO A 354 3.46 -4.67 4.27
N ILE A 355 3.99 -3.99 3.27
CA ILE A 355 3.28 -3.67 2.01
C ILE A 355 3.51 -4.70 0.91
N PHE A 356 4.58 -5.49 1.03
CA PHE A 356 4.94 -6.54 0.10
C PHE A 356 4.17 -7.82 0.43
N THR A 357 3.88 -8.66 -0.57
CA THR A 357 3.09 -9.88 -0.34
C THR A 357 3.71 -10.80 0.73
N PRO A 358 5.02 -11.13 0.69
CA PRO A 358 5.62 -12.02 1.69
C PRO A 358 5.57 -11.43 3.10
N MET A 359 5.85 -10.13 3.23
CA MET A 359 5.86 -9.41 4.52
C MET A 359 4.47 -9.30 5.12
N TYR A 360 3.45 -9.07 4.30
CA TYR A 360 2.06 -9.17 4.73
C TYR A 360 1.72 -10.59 5.20
N SER A 361 2.18 -11.62 4.47
CA SER A 361 1.91 -13.02 4.83
C SER A 361 2.53 -13.42 6.17
N MET A 362 3.66 -12.83 6.58
CA MET A 362 4.30 -13.12 7.87
C MET A 362 3.37 -12.86 9.06
N TYR A 363 2.43 -11.90 8.97
CA TYR A 363 1.43 -11.68 10.02
C TYR A 363 0.41 -12.82 10.18
N HIS A 364 0.34 -13.73 9.21
CA HIS A 364 -0.43 -14.97 9.27
C HIS A 364 0.44 -16.16 9.72
N GLY A 365 1.61 -15.88 10.30
CA GLY A 365 2.59 -16.87 10.75
C GLY A 365 3.21 -17.67 9.61
N THR A 366 3.24 -17.09 8.42
CA THR A 366 3.72 -17.72 7.18
C THR A 366 5.22 -17.48 6.99
N ILE A 367 5.93 -18.50 6.50
CA ILE A 367 7.28 -18.37 5.96
C ILE A 367 7.18 -17.94 4.49
N GLY A 368 7.16 -16.62 4.27
CA GLY A 368 7.01 -15.99 2.95
C GLY A 368 8.35 -15.74 2.24
N HIS A 369 8.36 -15.77 0.91
CA HIS A 369 9.52 -15.44 0.08
C HIS A 369 9.14 -14.72 -1.21
N THR A 370 9.82 -13.62 -1.52
CA THR A 370 9.99 -13.15 -2.91
C THR A 370 11.05 -13.99 -3.62
N ILE A 371 10.75 -14.43 -4.84
CA ILE A 371 11.71 -15.00 -5.78
C ILE A 371 11.81 -14.05 -6.98
N GLU A 372 13.01 -13.54 -7.27
CA GLU A 372 13.24 -12.68 -8.44
C GLU A 372 14.07 -13.46 -9.49
N VAL A 373 13.49 -13.79 -10.63
CA VAL A 373 14.23 -14.40 -11.76
C VAL A 373 15.02 -13.32 -12.53
N PRO A 374 16.17 -13.60 -13.15
CA PRO A 374 17.06 -12.51 -13.58
C PRO A 374 16.93 -12.04 -15.03
N LEU A 375 16.49 -12.90 -15.96
CA LEU A 375 16.70 -12.61 -17.38
C LEU A 375 15.54 -11.82 -17.99
N ASN A 376 15.60 -10.49 -18.03
CA ASN A 376 14.57 -9.67 -18.65
C ASN A 376 14.40 -9.99 -20.16
N PRO A 377 13.24 -10.52 -20.62
CA PRO A 377 13.01 -10.91 -22.01
C PRO A 377 12.47 -9.75 -22.86
N ARG A 378 12.31 -8.55 -22.29
CA ARG A 378 11.80 -7.36 -22.99
C ARG A 378 12.93 -6.60 -23.69
N GLY A 379 12.55 -5.64 -24.54
CA GLY A 379 13.47 -4.75 -25.26
C GLY A 379 13.89 -5.27 -26.63
N ASN A 380 14.94 -4.68 -27.20
CA ASN A 380 15.44 -4.98 -28.54
C ASN A 380 16.31 -6.25 -28.55
N LEU A 381 15.67 -7.42 -28.45
CA LEU A 381 16.31 -8.74 -28.48
C LEU A 381 15.93 -9.49 -29.76
N ALA A 382 16.77 -10.43 -30.20
CA ALA A 382 16.36 -11.42 -31.19
C ALA A 382 15.30 -12.35 -30.58
N GLU A 383 14.39 -12.87 -31.41
CA GLU A 383 13.30 -13.74 -30.95
C GLU A 383 13.82 -14.98 -30.20
N ALA A 384 14.83 -15.65 -30.74
CA ALA A 384 15.46 -16.81 -30.10
C ALA A 384 16.04 -16.49 -28.71
N GLU A 385 16.61 -15.29 -28.53
CA GLU A 385 17.14 -14.87 -27.22
C GLU A 385 16.02 -14.54 -26.24
N ARG A 386 14.89 -13.97 -26.69
CA ARG A 386 13.72 -13.79 -25.82
C ARG A 386 13.21 -15.13 -25.32
N HIS A 387 13.01 -16.08 -26.23
CA HIS A 387 12.50 -17.41 -25.90
C HIS A 387 13.46 -18.15 -24.97
N GLU A 388 14.77 -18.06 -25.20
CA GLU A 388 15.75 -18.68 -24.31
C GLU A 388 15.72 -18.08 -22.90
N ARG A 389 15.61 -16.74 -22.76
CA ARG A 389 15.47 -16.10 -21.44
C ARG A 389 14.22 -16.58 -20.70
N THR A 390 13.08 -16.61 -21.39
CA THR A 390 11.82 -17.07 -20.79
C THR A 390 11.87 -18.56 -20.41
N ARG A 391 12.52 -19.40 -21.22
CA ARG A 391 12.72 -20.82 -20.92
C ARG A 391 13.54 -21.00 -19.64
N ILE A 392 14.66 -20.28 -19.52
CA ILE A 392 15.54 -20.30 -18.34
C ILE A 392 14.78 -19.82 -17.10
N ASN A 393 14.16 -18.64 -17.16
CA ASN A 393 13.43 -18.06 -16.04
C ASN A 393 12.27 -18.96 -15.58
N THR A 394 11.54 -19.58 -16.53
CA THR A 394 10.48 -20.54 -16.22
C THR A 394 11.03 -21.78 -15.53
N ALA A 395 12.18 -22.30 -15.97
CA ALA A 395 12.85 -23.44 -15.33
C ALA A 395 13.28 -23.11 -13.89
N VAL A 396 13.84 -21.92 -13.67
CA VAL A 396 14.23 -21.42 -12.34
C VAL A 396 13.02 -21.25 -11.42
N ALA A 397 11.96 -20.57 -11.88
CA ALA A 397 10.74 -20.39 -11.10
C ALA A 397 10.10 -21.74 -10.72
N LYS A 398 10.07 -22.69 -11.66
CA LYS A 398 9.61 -24.06 -11.41
C LYS A 398 10.47 -24.78 -10.36
N ALA A 399 11.79 -24.63 -10.43
CA ALA A 399 12.70 -25.20 -9.46
C ALA A 399 12.50 -24.59 -8.05
N SER A 400 12.30 -23.28 -7.94
CA SER A 400 11.98 -22.61 -6.67
C SER A 400 10.68 -23.14 -6.06
N ILE A 401 9.61 -23.26 -6.85
CA ILE A 401 8.34 -23.85 -6.38
C ILE A 401 8.58 -25.25 -5.82
N LYS A 402 9.25 -26.12 -6.59
CA LYS A 402 9.51 -27.51 -6.18
C LYS A 402 10.42 -27.58 -4.96
N GLY A 403 11.42 -26.72 -4.85
CA GLY A 403 12.30 -26.60 -3.69
C GLY A 403 11.52 -26.26 -2.42
N ASN A 404 10.64 -25.26 -2.48
CA ASN A 404 9.77 -24.88 -1.37
C ASN A 404 8.79 -26.00 -0.98
N LEU A 405 8.14 -26.64 -1.96
CA LEU A 405 7.22 -27.74 -1.69
C LEU A 405 7.94 -28.94 -1.04
N GLY A 406 9.14 -29.27 -1.52
CA GLY A 406 9.99 -30.31 -0.95
C GLY A 406 10.39 -29.98 0.49
N TYR A 407 10.85 -28.75 0.75
CA TYR A 407 11.20 -28.29 2.09
C TYR A 407 10.02 -28.35 3.06
N ALA A 408 8.86 -27.84 2.64
CA ALA A 408 7.63 -27.85 3.44
C ALA A 408 7.16 -29.28 3.76
N THR A 409 7.31 -30.21 2.81
CA THR A 409 6.95 -31.63 3.01
C THR A 409 7.87 -32.31 4.03
N GLN A 410 9.16 -31.96 4.02
CA GLN A 410 10.17 -32.53 4.93
C GLN A 410 10.06 -31.96 6.35
N ASN A 411 9.64 -30.70 6.49
CA ASN A 411 9.63 -29.96 7.76
C ASN A 411 8.20 -29.61 8.23
N GLN A 412 7.20 -30.39 7.80
CA GLN A 412 5.78 -30.09 7.99
C GLN A 412 5.41 -29.86 9.46
N LYS A 413 5.89 -30.73 10.36
CA LYS A 413 5.54 -30.68 11.79
C LYS A 413 6.18 -29.48 12.47
N GLU A 414 7.42 -29.18 12.12
CA GLU A 414 8.20 -28.07 12.66
C GLU A 414 7.62 -26.72 12.19
N LEU A 415 7.23 -26.60 10.92
CA LEU A 415 6.58 -25.40 10.39
C LEU A 415 5.23 -25.15 11.07
N LEU A 416 4.43 -26.20 11.28
CA LEU A 416 3.16 -26.08 12.01
C LEU A 416 3.40 -25.67 13.47
N ALA A 417 4.34 -26.33 14.17
CA ALA A 417 4.67 -25.98 15.55
C ALA A 417 5.13 -24.52 15.67
N ASN A 418 5.93 -24.05 14.71
CA ASN A 418 6.39 -22.66 14.65
C ASN A 418 5.22 -21.67 14.49
N GLN A 419 4.28 -21.94 13.58
CA GLN A 419 3.11 -21.09 13.39
C GLN A 419 2.20 -21.07 14.63
N LEU A 420 2.04 -22.22 15.30
CA LEU A 420 1.29 -22.27 16.56
C LEU A 420 1.96 -21.46 17.67
N GLU A 421 3.29 -21.51 17.76
CA GLU A 421 4.05 -20.68 18.70
C GLU A 421 3.89 -19.18 18.40
N TRP A 422 3.89 -18.80 17.13
CA TRP A 422 3.62 -17.42 16.69
C TRP A 422 2.28 -16.93 17.23
N PHE A 423 1.22 -17.71 17.03
CA PHE A 423 -0.12 -17.35 17.48
C PHE A 423 -0.27 -17.41 19.01
N ARG A 424 0.39 -18.36 19.68
CA ARG A 424 0.41 -18.45 21.15
C ARG A 424 1.02 -17.20 21.78
N ARG A 425 2.19 -16.73 21.30
CA ARG A 425 2.78 -15.46 21.74
C ARG A 425 1.81 -14.29 21.56
N GLY A 426 1.02 -14.33 20.49
CA GLY A 426 -0.08 -13.39 20.22
C GLY A 426 -1.12 -13.34 21.34
N VAL A 427 -1.71 -14.48 21.63
CA VAL A 427 -2.75 -14.62 22.66
C VAL A 427 -2.22 -14.33 24.07
N ASP A 428 -0.95 -14.65 24.33
CA ASP A 428 -0.33 -14.39 25.63
C ASP A 428 0.16 -12.94 25.79
N GLY A 429 0.12 -12.14 24.72
CA GLY A 429 0.53 -10.73 24.74
C GLY A 429 2.04 -10.55 24.92
N GLU A 430 2.85 -11.53 24.52
CA GLU A 430 4.30 -11.47 24.68
C GLU A 430 4.92 -10.37 23.79
N ALA A 431 6.09 -9.87 24.17
CA ALA A 431 6.91 -9.02 23.30
C ALA A 431 7.59 -9.85 22.19
N THR A 432 7.94 -9.23 21.07
CA THR A 432 8.80 -9.87 20.06
C THR A 432 10.20 -10.11 20.62
N ARG A 433 10.92 -11.08 20.05
CA ARG A 433 12.22 -11.55 20.56
C ARG A 433 13.34 -11.32 19.53
N PRO A 434 14.59 -11.13 20.00
CA PRO A 434 15.73 -11.08 19.09
C PRO A 434 16.02 -12.45 18.47
N ILE A 435 16.72 -12.46 17.34
CA ILE A 435 17.17 -13.68 16.67
C ILE A 435 18.14 -14.44 17.58
N ASP A 436 17.84 -15.71 17.84
CA ASP A 436 18.69 -16.62 18.63
C ASP A 436 19.10 -17.90 17.87
N ASP A 437 18.64 -18.09 16.63
CA ASP A 437 18.98 -19.25 15.81
C ASP A 437 20.47 -19.21 15.40
N PRO A 438 21.28 -20.23 15.76
CA PRO A 438 22.72 -20.21 15.49
C PRO A 438 23.08 -20.12 14.00
N LEU A 439 22.28 -20.75 13.13
CA LEU A 439 22.53 -20.70 11.68
C LEU A 439 22.28 -19.29 11.14
N ALA A 440 21.14 -18.69 11.48
CA ALA A 440 20.83 -17.32 11.11
C ALA A 440 21.92 -16.34 11.60
N LEU A 441 22.34 -16.43 12.86
CA LEU A 441 23.41 -15.58 13.39
C LEU A 441 24.75 -15.77 12.66
N SER A 442 25.08 -17.02 12.29
CA SER A 442 26.34 -17.31 11.59
C SER A 442 26.39 -16.84 10.14
N LEU A 443 25.22 -16.77 9.47
CA LEU A 443 25.12 -16.41 8.07
C LEU A 443 24.73 -14.94 7.86
N ALA A 444 24.22 -14.26 8.89
CA ALA A 444 23.81 -12.86 8.79
C ALA A 444 24.98 -11.98 8.34
N ARG A 445 24.74 -11.20 7.28
CA ARG A 445 25.71 -10.23 6.79
C ARG A 445 25.38 -8.83 7.30
N GLY A 446 26.39 -8.12 7.81
CA GLY A 446 26.19 -6.79 8.36
C GLY A 446 25.18 -6.79 9.51
N ASP A 447 24.17 -5.94 9.41
CA ASP A 447 23.17 -5.73 10.47
C ASP A 447 21.92 -6.60 10.31
N ASN A 448 21.93 -7.58 9.41
CA ASN A 448 20.77 -8.47 9.19
C ASN A 448 20.41 -9.32 10.43
N ALA A 449 21.33 -9.51 11.39
CA ALA A 449 21.00 -10.16 12.66
C ALA A 449 20.24 -9.26 13.65
N LYS A 450 20.16 -7.95 13.39
CA LYS A 450 19.54 -6.98 14.30
C LYS A 450 18.03 -6.94 14.10
N THR A 451 17.32 -6.93 15.21
CA THR A 451 15.86 -6.81 15.29
C THR A 451 15.51 -5.78 16.36
N HIS A 452 14.28 -5.25 16.30
CA HIS A 452 13.77 -4.29 17.27
C HIS A 452 12.67 -4.93 18.09
N PRO A 453 12.96 -5.37 19.33
CA PRO A 453 11.94 -5.90 20.21
C PRO A 453 10.81 -4.89 20.45
N GLN A 454 9.58 -5.37 20.34
CA GLN A 454 8.37 -4.58 20.43
C GLN A 454 7.45 -5.17 21.49
N GLY A 455 7.04 -4.31 22.43
CA GLY A 455 5.96 -4.60 23.36
C GLY A 455 4.63 -4.13 22.81
N PHE A 456 3.56 -4.85 23.13
CA PHE A 456 2.20 -4.52 22.67
C PHE A 456 1.38 -3.92 23.82
N PRO A 457 0.51 -2.92 23.55
CA PRO A 457 -0.42 -2.43 24.58
C PRO A 457 -1.41 -3.52 24.96
N ARG A 458 -2.15 -3.33 26.07
CA ARG A 458 -3.23 -4.24 26.46
C ARG A 458 -4.35 -4.23 25.42
N ALA A 459 -4.76 -3.05 24.96
CA ALA A 459 -5.83 -2.87 23.99
C ALA A 459 -5.71 -1.54 23.24
N TYR A 460 -6.46 -1.40 22.16
CA TYR A 460 -6.85 -0.11 21.60
C TYR A 460 -8.36 0.09 21.73
N VAL A 461 -8.79 1.32 21.98
CA VAL A 461 -10.21 1.70 22.00
C VAL A 461 -10.47 2.69 20.88
N ILE A 462 -11.46 2.41 20.05
CA ILE A 462 -11.99 3.34 19.06
C ILE A 462 -13.30 3.87 19.66
N PRO A 463 -13.31 5.09 20.24
CA PRO A 463 -14.50 5.61 20.90
C PRO A 463 -15.65 5.81 19.91
N ALA A 464 -16.84 6.02 20.47
CA ALA A 464 -18.05 6.38 19.75
C ALA A 464 -18.62 7.71 20.29
N GLY A 465 -19.58 8.30 19.58
CA GLY A 465 -20.21 9.55 19.99
C GLY A 465 -19.25 10.74 19.92
N ALA A 466 -19.34 11.66 20.89
CA ALA A 466 -18.61 12.93 20.86
C ALA A 466 -17.08 12.80 20.96
N ASP A 467 -16.58 11.69 21.50
CA ASP A 467 -15.14 11.40 21.60
C ASP A 467 -14.56 10.86 20.28
N GLN A 468 -15.43 10.51 19.32
CA GLN A 468 -15.02 10.03 18.01
C GLN A 468 -15.06 11.17 16.99
N ARG A 469 -13.92 11.42 16.35
CA ARG A 469 -13.80 12.40 15.28
C ARG A 469 -14.72 12.08 14.09
N SER A 470 -14.75 10.82 13.66
CA SER A 470 -15.52 10.40 12.48
C SER A 470 -16.02 8.97 12.62
N ALA A 471 -17.35 8.82 12.74
CA ALA A 471 -17.99 7.51 12.88
C ALA A 471 -17.83 6.64 11.62
N THR A 472 -17.85 7.26 10.43
CA THR A 472 -17.62 6.60 9.14
C THR A 472 -16.17 6.13 9.00
N ALA A 473 -15.18 6.94 9.40
CA ALA A 473 -13.77 6.51 9.42
C ALA A 473 -13.54 5.39 10.45
N ALA A 474 -14.16 5.47 11.63
CA ALA A 474 -14.09 4.42 12.64
C ALA A 474 -14.67 3.08 12.13
N ALA A 475 -15.86 3.10 11.52
CA ALA A 475 -16.45 1.90 10.93
C ALA A 475 -15.59 1.34 9.77
N ARG A 476 -15.05 2.21 8.92
CA ARG A 476 -14.14 1.84 7.82
C ARG A 476 -12.86 1.16 8.33
N LEU A 477 -12.24 1.69 9.38
CA LEU A 477 -11.07 1.11 10.02
C LEU A 477 -11.39 -0.24 10.67
N VAL A 478 -12.52 -0.35 11.37
CA VAL A 478 -12.93 -1.63 11.98
C VAL A 478 -13.23 -2.69 10.94
N GLN A 479 -13.97 -2.35 9.87
CA GLN A 479 -14.23 -3.29 8.80
C GLN A 479 -12.92 -3.76 8.16
N PHE A 480 -11.96 -2.84 7.96
CA PHE A 480 -10.66 -3.19 7.43
C PHE A 480 -9.88 -4.17 8.32
N MET A 481 -9.96 -4.02 9.64
CA MET A 481 -9.38 -4.99 10.58
C MET A 481 -10.04 -6.36 10.46
N LEU A 482 -11.37 -6.42 10.35
CA LEU A 482 -12.11 -7.67 10.15
C LEU A 482 -11.75 -8.34 8.81
N ASP A 483 -11.60 -7.56 7.74
CA ASP A 483 -11.18 -8.06 6.42
C ASP A 483 -9.72 -8.56 6.39
N ASN A 484 -8.98 -8.33 7.47
CA ASN A 484 -7.62 -8.79 7.74
C ASN A 484 -7.59 -9.90 8.81
N ASP A 485 -8.75 -10.44 9.19
CA ASP A 485 -8.90 -11.51 10.18
C ASP A 485 -8.38 -11.12 11.58
N LEU A 486 -8.58 -9.86 11.95
CA LEU A 486 -8.41 -9.38 13.32
C LEU A 486 -9.73 -9.45 14.07
N THR A 487 -9.65 -9.75 15.36
CA THR A 487 -10.82 -9.76 16.24
C THR A 487 -11.02 -8.37 16.84
N VAL A 488 -12.24 -7.85 16.69
CA VAL A 488 -12.69 -6.59 17.28
C VAL A 488 -13.97 -6.84 18.06
N GLN A 489 -14.11 -6.20 19.22
CA GLN A 489 -15.31 -6.25 20.02
C GLN A 489 -15.99 -4.87 20.07
N ARG A 490 -17.30 -4.84 20.29
CA ARG A 490 -18.10 -3.62 20.43
C ARG A 490 -18.79 -3.59 21.79
N ALA A 491 -18.74 -2.44 22.43
CA ALA A 491 -19.43 -2.17 23.68
C ALA A 491 -20.95 -2.08 23.45
N TRP A 492 -21.72 -2.87 24.20
CA TRP A 492 -23.20 -2.80 24.20
C TRP A 492 -23.76 -2.16 25.47
N ARG A 493 -22.87 -1.80 26.40
CA ARG A 493 -23.11 -0.95 27.58
C ARG A 493 -21.91 -0.02 27.75
N PRO A 494 -22.08 1.14 28.39
CA PRO A 494 -20.94 1.95 28.82
C PRO A 494 -20.00 1.14 29.71
N PHE A 495 -18.70 1.41 29.61
CA PHE A 495 -17.67 0.73 30.41
C PHE A 495 -16.54 1.70 30.77
N GLN A 496 -15.68 1.29 31.71
CA GLN A 496 -14.48 2.03 32.06
C GLN A 496 -13.24 1.23 31.76
N LEU A 497 -12.20 1.91 31.25
CA LEU A 497 -10.91 1.32 30.99
C LEU A 497 -9.82 2.37 31.24
N ASN A 498 -8.83 2.06 32.08
CA ASN A 498 -7.77 2.98 32.48
C ASN A 498 -8.30 4.35 32.98
N GLY A 499 -9.28 4.33 33.89
CA GLY A 499 -9.89 5.53 34.46
C GLY A 499 -10.76 6.37 33.51
N LYS A 500 -10.84 6.02 32.22
CA LYS A 500 -11.69 6.68 31.22
C LYS A 500 -12.99 5.92 31.00
N SER A 501 -14.10 6.65 30.89
CA SER A 501 -15.41 6.07 30.54
C SER A 501 -15.60 6.10 29.03
N TYR A 502 -16.16 5.02 28.48
CA TYR A 502 -16.47 4.88 27.07
C TYR A 502 -17.95 4.56 26.90
N GLU A 503 -18.57 5.24 25.94
CA GLU A 503 -19.98 5.09 25.62
C GLU A 503 -20.29 3.76 24.91
N VAL A 504 -21.58 3.41 24.90
CA VAL A 504 -22.09 2.31 24.07
C VAL A 504 -21.69 2.53 22.61
N GLY A 505 -21.31 1.44 21.93
CA GLY A 505 -20.92 1.45 20.53
C GLY A 505 -19.44 1.63 20.28
N ALA A 506 -18.62 1.98 21.28
CA ALA A 506 -17.16 2.00 21.17
C ALA A 506 -16.62 0.61 20.79
N TYR A 507 -15.56 0.58 19.98
CA TYR A 507 -14.87 -0.66 19.63
C TYR A 507 -13.63 -0.87 20.49
N VAL A 508 -13.34 -2.12 20.82
CA VAL A 508 -12.17 -2.54 21.58
C VAL A 508 -11.42 -3.58 20.75
N VAL A 509 -10.15 -3.31 20.49
CA VAL A 509 -9.21 -4.23 19.86
C VAL A 509 -8.34 -4.81 20.97
N ASP A 510 -8.65 -6.05 21.38
CA ASP A 510 -7.84 -6.78 22.36
C ASP A 510 -6.52 -7.20 21.70
N MET A 511 -5.37 -6.75 22.22
CA MET A 511 -4.07 -7.12 21.66
C MET A 511 -3.59 -8.52 22.06
N ARG A 512 -4.30 -9.21 22.97
CA ARG A 512 -4.12 -10.62 23.30
C ARG A 512 -4.86 -11.49 22.28
N GLN A 513 -4.43 -11.41 21.02
CA GLN A 513 -4.97 -12.17 19.90
C GLN A 513 -3.84 -12.69 18.99
N ALA A 514 -4.09 -13.78 18.27
CA ALA A 514 -3.08 -14.47 17.47
C ALA A 514 -2.29 -13.55 16.52
N LYS A 515 -2.99 -12.61 15.87
CA LYS A 515 -2.42 -11.68 14.86
C LYS A 515 -2.12 -10.29 15.43
N ARG A 516 -1.73 -10.18 16.71
CA ARG A 516 -1.43 -8.89 17.38
C ARG A 516 -0.42 -8.02 16.64
N GLY A 517 0.56 -8.62 15.96
CA GLY A 517 1.53 -7.88 15.16
C GLY A 517 0.87 -7.08 14.04
N LEU A 518 -0.14 -7.65 13.37
CA LEU A 518 -0.90 -6.96 12.33
C LEU A 518 -1.77 -5.86 12.92
N ALA A 519 -2.47 -6.13 14.03
CA ALA A 519 -3.25 -5.10 14.72
C ALA A 519 -2.38 -3.91 15.13
N SER A 520 -1.18 -4.18 15.65
CA SER A 520 -0.20 -3.16 16.03
C SER A 520 0.30 -2.38 14.82
N ALA A 521 0.66 -3.07 13.73
CA ALA A 521 1.06 -2.44 12.48
C ALA A 521 -0.04 -1.52 11.90
N LEU A 522 -1.32 -1.82 12.12
CA LEU A 522 -2.43 -0.99 11.64
C LEU A 522 -2.73 0.21 12.57
N LEU A 523 -2.59 0.05 13.89
CA LEU A 523 -3.11 1.01 14.86
C LEU A 523 -2.04 1.88 15.52
N GLU A 524 -0.84 1.35 15.70
CA GLU A 524 0.27 2.09 16.30
C GLU A 524 0.81 3.14 15.32
N VAL A 525 1.45 4.19 15.84
CA VAL A 525 2.09 5.21 15.00
C VAL A 525 3.36 4.70 14.29
N GLY A 526 4.03 3.71 14.88
CA GLY A 526 5.31 3.17 14.43
C GLY A 526 6.50 3.75 15.22
N ARG A 527 7.70 3.66 14.63
CA ARG A 527 8.97 4.09 15.25
C ARG A 527 9.69 5.10 14.37
N ASP A 528 10.32 6.11 14.98
CA ASP A 528 11.36 6.91 14.32
C ASP A 528 12.66 6.09 14.26
N VAL A 529 13.02 5.64 13.05
CA VAL A 529 14.22 4.85 12.77
C VAL A 529 15.32 5.67 12.10
N THR A 530 15.22 6.99 12.11
CA THR A 530 16.16 7.90 11.44
C THR A 530 17.61 7.69 11.87
N ASN A 531 17.82 7.40 13.16
CA ASN A 531 19.16 7.19 13.73
C ASN A 531 19.55 5.71 13.80
N ASP A 532 18.60 4.80 13.53
CA ASP A 532 18.84 3.36 13.53
C ASP A 532 19.45 2.93 12.19
N PHE A 533 19.03 3.56 11.09
CA PHE A 533 19.42 3.18 9.72
C PHE A 533 19.80 4.39 8.85
N ASN A 534 20.75 4.19 7.92
CA ASN A 534 21.18 5.26 7.01
C ASN A 534 20.16 5.52 5.88
N ALA A 535 19.47 4.48 5.41
CA ALA A 535 18.46 4.55 4.36
C ALA A 535 17.49 3.37 4.49
N MET A 536 16.30 3.54 3.91
CA MET A 536 15.25 2.52 3.81
C MET A 536 15.01 2.20 2.34
N TYR A 537 14.65 0.95 2.03
CA TYR A 537 14.34 0.49 0.68
C TYR A 537 13.05 1.12 0.13
N ASP A 538 12.01 1.24 0.95
CA ASP A 538 10.80 2.00 0.62
C ASP A 538 10.29 2.81 1.83
N ILE A 539 9.04 2.57 2.28
CA ILE A 539 8.47 3.31 3.42
C ILE A 539 8.83 2.65 4.75
N SER A 540 8.84 3.46 5.80
CA SER A 540 9.25 3.09 7.14
C SER A 540 8.21 3.43 8.22
N ALA A 541 7.15 4.12 7.84
CA ALA A 541 5.97 4.31 8.67
C ALA A 541 4.70 4.09 7.86
N TRP A 542 3.71 3.51 8.53
CA TRP A 542 2.36 3.32 8.05
C TRP A 542 1.48 3.26 9.30
N SER A 543 0.24 3.77 9.23
CA SER A 543 -0.70 3.64 10.34
C SER A 543 -2.09 4.03 9.90
N HIS A 544 -3.01 3.08 9.92
CA HIS A 544 -4.41 3.35 9.63
C HIS A 544 -5.04 4.11 10.80
N GLY A 545 -4.68 3.76 12.03
CA GLY A 545 -5.15 4.44 13.24
C GLY A 545 -4.83 5.94 13.27
N HIS A 546 -3.68 6.34 12.71
CA HIS A 546 -3.27 7.76 12.66
C HIS A 546 -3.56 8.48 11.34
N LEU A 547 -3.85 7.77 10.24
CA LEU A 547 -3.99 8.38 8.90
C LEU A 547 -5.35 8.19 8.25
N TRP A 548 -6.26 7.35 8.77
CA TRP A 548 -7.60 7.13 8.18
C TRP A 548 -8.70 7.99 8.81
N GLY A 549 -8.40 8.66 9.91
CA GLY A 549 -9.23 9.72 10.48
C GLY A 549 -10.17 9.31 11.61
N ALA A 550 -10.13 8.06 12.04
CA ALA A 550 -10.74 7.64 13.30
C ALA A 550 -9.90 8.12 14.50
N THR A 551 -10.56 8.50 15.59
CA THR A 551 -9.91 8.56 16.90
C THR A 551 -9.60 7.13 17.34
N VAL A 552 -8.35 6.87 17.72
CA VAL A 552 -7.88 5.60 18.29
C VAL A 552 -7.08 5.90 19.55
N GLU A 553 -7.41 5.19 20.64
CA GLU A 553 -6.79 5.40 21.95
C GLU A 553 -6.05 4.15 22.40
N ARG A 554 -4.79 4.30 22.77
CA ARG A 554 -3.93 3.23 23.26
C ARG A 554 -4.14 3.00 24.75
N VAL A 555 -4.32 1.75 25.17
CA VAL A 555 -4.43 1.36 26.57
C VAL A 555 -3.24 0.49 26.96
N THR A 556 -2.31 1.07 27.72
CA THR A 556 -1.05 0.42 28.11
C THR A 556 -1.13 -0.35 29.42
N GLU A 557 -1.93 0.12 30.38
CA GLU A 557 -2.08 -0.53 31.67
C GLU A 557 -2.63 -1.95 31.50
N ASP A 558 -2.11 -2.91 32.27
CA ASP A 558 -2.59 -4.29 32.23
C ASP A 558 -3.94 -4.39 32.96
N VAL A 559 -5.00 -4.05 32.23
CA VAL A 559 -6.38 -4.03 32.69
C VAL A 559 -7.15 -5.23 32.15
N THR A 560 -8.09 -5.75 32.92
CA THR A 560 -8.99 -6.82 32.47
C THR A 560 -10.12 -6.23 31.63
N LEU A 561 -10.28 -6.72 30.40
CA LEU A 561 -11.45 -6.41 29.59
C LEU A 561 -12.64 -7.24 30.08
N ASP A 562 -13.77 -6.60 30.39
CA ASP A 562 -14.98 -7.30 30.84
C ASP A 562 -15.74 -7.88 29.63
N PRO A 563 -15.74 -9.21 29.41
CA PRO A 563 -16.44 -9.82 28.28
C PRO A 563 -17.96 -9.71 28.41
N LYS A 564 -18.49 -9.33 29.59
CA LYS A 564 -19.93 -9.12 29.76
C LYS A 564 -20.40 -7.85 29.06
N VAL A 565 -19.57 -6.82 28.90
CA VAL A 565 -19.96 -5.54 28.27
C VAL A 565 -19.54 -5.43 26.80
N LEU A 566 -18.77 -6.41 26.31
CA LEU A 566 -18.23 -6.47 24.95
C LEU A 566 -18.85 -7.64 24.15
N ARG A 567 -19.03 -7.44 22.84
CA ARG A 567 -19.49 -8.47 21.90
C ARG A 567 -18.61 -8.49 20.65
N PRO A 568 -18.24 -9.66 20.11
CA PRO A 568 -17.51 -9.73 18.85
C PRO A 568 -18.25 -9.01 17.71
N VAL A 569 -17.48 -8.37 16.83
CA VAL A 569 -17.97 -7.71 15.62
C VAL A 569 -17.70 -8.62 14.43
N THR A 570 -18.72 -8.83 13.60
CA THR A 570 -18.59 -9.58 12.34
C THR A 570 -18.67 -8.67 11.11
N GLU A 571 -19.18 -7.45 11.30
CA GLU A 571 -19.27 -6.41 10.27
C GLU A 571 -19.35 -5.05 10.97
N ALA A 572 -18.70 -4.04 10.40
CA ALA A 572 -18.76 -2.66 10.86
C ALA A 572 -19.19 -1.73 9.73
N ARG A 573 -20.36 -1.11 9.91
CA ARG A 573 -20.86 -0.04 9.04
C ARG A 573 -21.33 1.12 9.90
N ALA A 574 -21.03 2.34 9.48
CA ALA A 574 -21.64 3.51 10.07
C ALA A 574 -23.12 3.56 9.66
N THR A 575 -24.00 3.85 10.60
CA THR A 575 -25.43 4.04 10.36
C THR A 575 -25.68 5.49 9.99
N GLY A 576 -26.32 5.70 8.84
CA GLY A 576 -26.74 7.03 8.42
C GLY A 576 -27.78 7.62 9.36
N GLU A 577 -27.69 8.91 9.62
CA GLU A 577 -28.65 9.63 10.46
C GLU A 577 -29.16 10.89 9.77
N VAL A 578 -30.43 11.22 10.00
CA VAL A 578 -31.01 12.49 9.53
C VAL A 578 -31.87 13.05 10.65
N ALA A 579 -31.57 14.30 11.02
CA ALA A 579 -32.26 15.02 12.07
C ALA A 579 -33.79 15.01 11.84
N PRO A 580 -34.59 14.76 12.90
CA PRO A 580 -36.04 14.66 12.78
C PRO A 580 -36.71 16.01 12.49
N GLY A 581 -37.94 15.93 11.97
CA GLY A 581 -38.80 17.05 11.61
C GLY A 581 -38.86 17.31 10.11
N ASN A 582 -39.89 18.04 9.66
CA ASN A 582 -40.02 18.49 8.28
C ASN A 582 -39.10 19.71 8.06
N ARG A 583 -37.96 19.51 7.39
CA ARG A 583 -36.94 20.53 7.14
C ARG A 583 -36.63 20.60 5.65
N SER A 584 -36.29 21.80 5.20
CA SER A 584 -35.81 22.07 3.84
C SER A 584 -34.28 22.23 3.78
N GLU A 585 -33.61 22.22 4.93
CA GLU A 585 -32.18 22.48 5.06
C GLU A 585 -31.58 21.60 6.17
N TYR A 586 -30.41 21.04 5.89
CA TYR A 586 -29.64 20.18 6.79
C TYR A 586 -28.16 20.59 6.80
N GLY A 587 -27.48 20.34 7.92
CA GLY A 587 -26.02 20.38 7.98
C GLY A 587 -25.43 19.03 7.55
N LEU A 588 -24.26 19.02 6.93
CA LEU A 588 -23.50 17.82 6.58
C LEU A 588 -22.01 18.03 6.92
N VAL A 589 -21.46 17.14 7.74
CA VAL A 589 -20.04 17.15 8.12
C VAL A 589 -19.21 16.43 7.06
N VAL A 590 -18.02 16.96 6.75
CA VAL A 590 -17.06 16.32 5.85
C VAL A 590 -15.75 16.07 6.58
N ASP A 591 -15.66 14.91 7.21
CA ASP A 591 -14.55 14.48 8.08
C ASP A 591 -13.80 13.23 7.55
N SER A 592 -14.32 12.64 6.46
CA SER A 592 -13.95 11.32 5.92
C SER A 592 -14.31 11.23 4.44
N VAL A 593 -13.83 10.17 3.76
CA VAL A 593 -14.16 9.88 2.36
C VAL A 593 -15.67 9.76 2.13
N ALA A 594 -16.41 9.22 3.10
CA ALA A 594 -17.88 9.09 3.05
C ALA A 594 -18.57 10.47 2.96
N GLY A 595 -18.16 11.44 3.77
CA GLY A 595 -18.67 12.81 3.70
C GLY A 595 -18.38 13.46 2.35
N ILE A 596 -17.18 13.25 1.80
CA ILE A 596 -16.80 13.79 0.49
C ILE A 596 -17.67 13.20 -0.62
N ARG A 597 -17.90 11.88 -0.58
CA ARG A 597 -18.79 11.19 -1.52
C ARG A 597 -20.23 11.68 -1.42
N ALA A 598 -20.75 11.88 -0.21
CA ALA A 598 -22.09 12.40 -0.01
C ALA A 598 -22.25 13.80 -0.65
N VAL A 599 -21.29 14.70 -0.46
CA VAL A 599 -21.27 16.02 -1.12
C VAL A 599 -21.25 15.89 -2.64
N ASN A 600 -20.32 15.10 -3.19
CA ASN A 600 -20.21 14.94 -4.65
C ASN A 600 -21.44 14.25 -5.26
N HIS A 601 -22.07 13.30 -4.57
CA HIS A 601 -23.33 12.69 -4.99
C HIS A 601 -24.44 13.74 -5.06
N LEU A 602 -24.66 14.51 -3.99
CA LEU A 602 -25.67 15.56 -3.95
C LEU A 602 -25.47 16.61 -5.05
N LEU A 603 -24.23 17.02 -5.32
CA LEU A 603 -23.91 17.94 -6.40
C LEU A 603 -24.19 17.33 -7.79
N ASN A 604 -23.93 16.04 -7.97
CA ASN A 604 -24.24 15.34 -9.22
C ASN A 604 -25.75 15.22 -9.47
N ASP A 605 -26.54 15.12 -8.40
CA ASP A 605 -28.01 15.10 -8.45
C ASP A 605 -28.62 16.52 -8.59
N GLY A 606 -27.79 17.56 -8.64
CA GLY A 606 -28.24 18.95 -8.77
C GLY A 606 -28.81 19.54 -7.49
N VAL A 607 -28.57 18.92 -6.33
CA VAL A 607 -28.94 19.47 -5.02
C VAL A 607 -28.09 20.71 -4.72
N LYS A 608 -28.74 21.78 -4.27
CA LYS A 608 -28.06 23.02 -3.91
C LYS A 608 -27.31 22.84 -2.59
N LEU A 609 -26.00 23.07 -2.63
CA LEU A 609 -25.13 23.04 -1.47
C LEU A 609 -24.49 24.40 -1.21
N GLY A 610 -24.34 24.76 0.06
CA GLY A 610 -23.52 25.87 0.51
C GLY A 610 -22.42 25.37 1.45
N ARG A 611 -21.20 25.85 1.32
CA ARG A 611 -20.08 25.52 2.22
C ARG A 611 -19.90 26.61 3.26
N MET A 612 -19.93 26.22 4.52
CA MET A 612 -19.76 27.10 5.68
C MET A 612 -18.28 27.41 5.94
N PRO A 613 -17.96 28.48 6.69
CA PRO A 613 -16.57 28.83 7.02
C PRO A 613 -15.80 27.73 7.75
N ASN A 614 -16.49 26.92 8.55
CA ASN A 614 -15.91 25.76 9.23
C ASN A 614 -15.72 24.53 8.31
N GLY A 615 -15.95 24.65 7.00
CA GLY A 615 -15.76 23.58 6.02
C GLY A 615 -16.93 22.60 5.86
N ASN A 616 -17.90 22.60 6.76
CA ASN A 616 -19.12 21.78 6.67
C ASN A 616 -20.11 22.36 5.64
N PHE A 617 -21.13 21.58 5.29
CA PHE A 617 -22.07 21.93 4.23
C PHE A 617 -23.49 22.16 4.74
N VAL A 618 -24.17 23.07 4.07
CA VAL A 618 -25.62 23.28 4.10
C VAL A 618 -26.19 22.58 2.88
N VAL A 619 -27.15 21.69 3.12
CA VAL A 619 -27.83 20.91 2.08
C VAL A 619 -29.28 21.37 2.00
N THR A 620 -29.64 22.05 0.90
CA THR A 620 -31.02 22.51 0.68
C THR A 620 -31.84 21.40 0.03
N ALA A 621 -32.37 20.49 0.84
CA ALA A 621 -33.21 19.38 0.42
C ALA A 621 -34.11 18.88 1.56
N ASN A 622 -35.16 18.14 1.20
CA ASN A 622 -36.05 17.51 2.19
C ASN A 622 -35.53 16.12 2.62
N ALA A 623 -36.06 15.60 3.72
CA ALA A 623 -35.70 14.29 4.28
C ALA A 623 -35.72 13.13 3.27
N SER A 624 -36.64 13.13 2.30
CA SER A 624 -36.74 12.09 1.27
C SER A 624 -35.55 12.05 0.31
N VAL A 625 -34.80 13.16 0.18
CA VAL A 625 -33.59 13.25 -0.65
C VAL A 625 -32.35 12.88 0.16
N VAL A 626 -32.23 13.38 1.39
CA VAL A 626 -31.03 13.17 2.21
C VAL A 626 -31.00 11.80 2.89
N ARG A 627 -32.15 11.17 3.17
CA ARG A 627 -32.20 9.85 3.85
C ARG A 627 -31.48 8.75 3.04
N PRO A 628 -31.74 8.55 1.73
CA PRO A 628 -30.98 7.57 0.95
C PRO A 628 -29.47 7.83 0.93
N ILE A 629 -29.05 9.10 0.92
CA ILE A 629 -27.63 9.48 0.95
C ILE A 629 -27.01 9.16 2.32
N ALA A 630 -27.73 9.45 3.41
CA ALA A 630 -27.33 9.09 4.76
C ALA A 630 -27.13 7.57 4.86
N ASP A 631 -28.12 6.79 4.43
CA ASP A 631 -28.10 5.33 4.51
C ASP A 631 -26.99 4.73 3.63
N ALA A 632 -26.75 5.29 2.44
CA ALA A 632 -25.73 4.80 1.51
C ALA A 632 -24.29 5.05 1.97
N TYR A 633 -24.02 6.20 2.61
CA TYR A 633 -22.67 6.59 3.01
C TYR A 633 -22.41 6.52 4.52
N GLY A 634 -23.43 6.24 5.33
CA GLY A 634 -23.33 6.23 6.79
C GLY A 634 -23.09 7.62 7.40
N VAL A 635 -23.44 8.69 6.69
CA VAL A 635 -23.20 10.08 7.10
C VAL A 635 -24.39 10.65 7.88
N GLU A 636 -24.12 11.66 8.71
CA GLU A 636 -25.14 12.36 9.48
C GLU A 636 -25.57 13.68 8.82
N PHE A 637 -26.88 13.87 8.69
CA PHE A 637 -27.50 15.14 8.35
C PHE A 637 -28.07 15.81 9.60
N THR A 638 -27.40 16.85 10.07
CA THR A 638 -27.70 17.52 11.35
C THR A 638 -28.72 18.64 11.21
N LYS A 639 -29.23 19.11 12.36
CA LYS A 639 -30.01 20.37 12.40
C LYS A 639 -29.08 21.54 12.07
N ILE A 640 -29.57 22.48 11.30
CA ILE A 640 -28.85 23.72 10.98
C ILE A 640 -29.66 24.96 11.38
N THR A 641 -28.97 26.04 11.71
CA THR A 641 -29.56 27.31 12.14
C THR A 641 -29.58 28.36 11.01
N PRO A 642 -30.52 29.32 11.00
CA PRO A 642 -30.56 30.37 9.99
C PRO A 642 -29.26 31.21 9.85
N PRO A 643 -28.51 31.53 10.92
CA PRO A 643 -27.20 32.15 10.79
C PRO A 643 -26.19 31.32 10.00
N GLU A 644 -26.11 30.01 10.24
CA GLU A 644 -25.20 29.10 9.52
C GLU A 644 -25.55 29.01 8.03
N VAL A 645 -26.85 28.98 7.70
CA VAL A 645 -27.31 29.02 6.31
C VAL A 645 -26.88 30.30 5.61
N ARG A 646 -26.93 31.45 6.30
CA ARG A 646 -26.55 32.75 5.73
C ARG A 646 -25.05 32.92 5.50
N THR A 647 -24.20 32.22 6.25
CA THR A 647 -22.74 32.30 6.09
C THR A 647 -22.20 31.32 5.05
N ALA A 648 -23.03 30.38 4.59
CA ALA A 648 -22.64 29.37 3.62
C ALA A 648 -22.52 29.95 2.20
N LYS A 649 -21.42 29.63 1.51
CA LYS A 649 -21.16 30.05 0.13
C LYS A 649 -21.56 28.95 -0.85
N PRO A 650 -22.28 29.23 -1.95
CA PRO A 650 -22.66 28.21 -2.91
C PRO A 650 -21.45 27.39 -3.42
N VAL A 651 -21.65 26.07 -3.53
CA VAL A 651 -20.68 25.16 -4.14
C VAL A 651 -21.33 24.46 -5.32
N ALA A 652 -20.56 24.34 -6.41
CA ALA A 652 -20.96 23.63 -7.62
C ALA A 652 -20.13 22.36 -7.78
N LYS A 653 -20.60 21.45 -8.64
CA LYS A 653 -19.84 20.28 -9.08
C LYS A 653 -18.50 20.72 -9.69
N THR A 654 -17.40 20.15 -9.21
CA THR A 654 -16.05 20.42 -9.73
C THR A 654 -15.75 19.59 -10.98
N ARG A 655 -15.51 20.23 -12.11
CA ARG A 655 -14.90 19.59 -13.30
C ARG A 655 -13.39 19.63 -13.16
N LEU A 656 -12.78 18.47 -12.95
CA LEU A 656 -11.40 18.35 -12.48
C LEU A 656 -10.46 17.87 -13.58
N GLY A 657 -9.49 18.70 -13.94
CA GLY A 657 -8.33 18.29 -14.73
C GLY A 657 -7.18 17.84 -13.81
N VAL A 658 -6.43 16.81 -14.19
CA VAL A 658 -5.33 16.28 -13.37
C VAL A 658 -4.04 16.06 -14.15
N SER A 659 -2.91 16.50 -13.61
CA SER A 659 -1.58 16.03 -13.98
C SER A 659 -1.04 15.27 -12.77
N ALA A 660 -1.39 13.98 -12.68
CA ALA A 660 -1.23 13.17 -11.47
C ALA A 660 -0.83 11.72 -11.79
N ASN A 661 -0.31 11.01 -10.78
CA ASN A 661 -0.02 9.58 -10.90
C ASN A 661 -1.30 8.72 -10.70
N GLY A 662 -1.22 7.42 -11.00
CA GLY A 662 -2.37 6.51 -10.91
C GLY A 662 -2.99 6.44 -9.51
N GLY A 663 -2.15 6.46 -8.46
CA GLY A 663 -2.60 6.44 -7.06
C GLY A 663 -3.42 7.65 -6.67
N GLU A 664 -2.99 8.84 -7.08
CA GLU A 664 -3.70 10.09 -6.82
C GLU A 664 -5.01 10.17 -7.63
N ILE A 665 -5.00 9.73 -8.88
CA ILE A 665 -6.20 9.64 -9.72
C ILE A 665 -7.23 8.72 -9.06
N PHE A 666 -6.80 7.54 -8.60
CA PHE A 666 -7.66 6.60 -7.90
C PHE A 666 -8.21 7.21 -6.60
N ALA A 667 -7.39 7.88 -5.79
CA ALA A 667 -7.85 8.54 -4.57
C ALA A 667 -8.90 9.63 -4.86
N LEU A 668 -8.71 10.43 -5.92
CA LEU A 668 -9.70 11.41 -6.40
C LEU A 668 -11.01 10.76 -6.84
N GLN A 669 -10.94 9.62 -7.53
CA GLN A 669 -12.12 8.83 -7.88
C GLN A 669 -12.80 8.22 -6.65
N GLN A 670 -12.04 7.77 -5.65
CA GLN A 670 -12.59 7.31 -4.39
C GLN A 670 -13.36 8.43 -3.67
N MET A 671 -12.94 9.68 -3.79
CA MET A 671 -13.68 10.84 -3.29
C MET A 671 -14.94 11.18 -4.10
N GLY A 672 -15.20 10.52 -5.23
CA GLY A 672 -16.37 10.81 -6.09
C GLY A 672 -16.15 11.92 -7.11
N PHE A 673 -14.90 12.36 -7.32
CA PHE A 673 -14.57 13.23 -8.45
C PHE A 673 -14.46 12.42 -9.75
N THR A 674 -14.57 13.10 -10.89
CA THR A 674 -14.35 12.52 -12.22
C THR A 674 -13.12 13.18 -12.85
N PRO A 675 -11.90 12.81 -12.42
CA PRO A 675 -10.67 13.44 -12.92
C PRO A 675 -10.44 13.12 -14.39
N ILE A 676 -10.03 14.13 -15.16
CA ILE A 676 -9.61 14.00 -16.57
C ILE A 676 -8.13 14.33 -16.65
N SER A 677 -7.30 13.38 -17.11
CA SER A 677 -5.87 13.63 -17.28
C SER A 677 -5.60 14.73 -18.31
N VAL A 678 -4.76 15.69 -17.96
CA VAL A 678 -4.43 16.86 -18.80
C VAL A 678 -2.96 16.89 -19.17
N THR A 679 -2.68 17.32 -20.40
CA THR A 679 -1.32 17.60 -20.87
C THR A 679 -1.34 18.89 -21.68
N HIS A 680 -0.20 19.58 -21.75
CA HIS A 680 -0.08 20.78 -22.58
C HIS A 680 -0.33 20.46 -24.06
N THR A 681 0.09 19.28 -24.54
CA THR A 681 -0.17 18.79 -25.89
C THR A 681 -1.66 18.66 -26.20
N ALA A 682 -2.46 18.13 -25.25
CA ALA A 682 -3.90 17.98 -25.41
C ALA A 682 -4.66 19.32 -25.51
N PHE A 683 -4.16 20.37 -24.86
CA PHE A 683 -4.70 21.72 -25.08
C PHE A 683 -4.23 22.29 -26.42
N ASN A 684 -2.94 22.15 -26.75
CA ASN A 684 -2.36 22.71 -27.98
C ASN A 684 -2.97 22.16 -29.26
N ASN A 685 -3.35 20.88 -29.27
CA ASN A 685 -4.00 20.23 -30.41
C ASN A 685 -5.54 20.35 -30.38
N GLY A 686 -6.11 21.02 -29.39
CA GLY A 686 -7.56 21.23 -29.25
C GLY A 686 -8.35 20.01 -28.76
N ALA A 687 -7.70 18.97 -28.26
CA ALA A 687 -8.39 17.82 -27.66
C ALA A 687 -9.08 18.16 -26.32
N LEU A 688 -8.62 19.21 -25.63
CA LEU A 688 -9.19 19.73 -24.39
C LEU A 688 -9.30 21.27 -24.45
N SER A 689 -10.27 21.84 -23.71
CA SER A 689 -10.43 23.28 -23.51
C SER A 689 -10.37 23.65 -22.04
N PHE A 690 -9.79 24.80 -21.68
CA PHE A 690 -9.81 25.29 -20.30
C PHE A 690 -11.24 25.55 -19.79
N GLY A 691 -12.17 25.84 -20.69
CA GLY A 691 -13.59 25.99 -20.36
C GLY A 691 -14.24 24.71 -19.83
N ASP A 692 -13.61 23.55 -20.02
CA ASP A 692 -14.10 22.23 -19.55
C ASP A 692 -13.82 22.00 -18.06
N PHE A 693 -13.00 22.85 -17.42
CA PHE A 693 -12.47 22.63 -16.09
C PHE A 693 -12.75 23.79 -15.13
N ASP A 694 -12.98 23.47 -13.86
CA ASP A 694 -13.09 24.43 -12.76
C ASP A 694 -11.86 24.39 -11.85
N ALA A 695 -11.18 23.23 -11.80
CA ALA A 695 -9.99 23.01 -10.99
C ALA A 695 -8.95 22.14 -11.69
N PHE A 696 -7.67 22.36 -11.34
CA PHE A 696 -6.55 21.49 -11.68
C PHE A 696 -5.89 20.94 -10.42
N PHE A 697 -5.66 19.62 -10.37
CA PHE A 697 -4.74 18.99 -9.42
C PHE A 697 -3.43 18.63 -10.14
N VAL A 698 -2.30 19.15 -9.64
CA VAL A 698 -0.99 19.06 -10.32
C VAL A 698 0.08 18.53 -9.36
N SER A 699 0.53 17.31 -9.62
CA SER A 699 1.55 16.59 -8.85
C SER A 699 2.62 15.92 -9.74
N THR A 700 2.45 15.98 -11.06
CA THR A 700 3.44 15.55 -12.06
C THR A 700 3.73 16.67 -13.06
N THR A 701 4.68 16.44 -13.98
CA THR A 701 5.12 17.42 -14.98
C THR A 701 4.42 17.31 -16.34
N SER A 702 3.42 16.43 -16.49
CA SER A 702 2.71 16.19 -17.76
C SER A 702 2.02 17.44 -18.30
N PHE A 703 1.55 18.32 -17.41
CA PHE A 703 1.05 19.64 -17.79
C PHE A 703 2.05 20.76 -17.45
N ASN A 704 2.62 21.37 -18.49
CA ASN A 704 3.53 22.50 -18.38
C ASN A 704 2.90 23.75 -19.03
N PRO A 705 2.55 24.80 -18.27
CA PRO A 705 1.89 25.98 -18.81
C PRO A 705 2.80 26.80 -19.75
N LEU A 706 4.13 26.68 -19.64
CA LEU A 706 5.07 27.33 -20.57
C LEU A 706 5.19 26.61 -21.92
N SER A 707 4.65 25.40 -22.03
CA SER A 707 4.63 24.63 -23.28
C SER A 707 3.31 24.80 -24.04
N LEU A 708 2.41 25.69 -23.59
CA LEU A 708 1.21 26.06 -24.32
C LEU A 708 1.55 26.97 -25.52
N ASN A 709 0.87 26.78 -26.64
CA ASN A 709 0.92 27.72 -27.75
C ASN A 709 0.26 29.06 -27.34
N ALA A 710 0.48 30.13 -28.11
CA ALA A 710 0.04 31.48 -27.74
C ALA A 710 -1.47 31.57 -27.46
N THR A 711 -2.31 30.89 -28.27
CA THR A 711 -3.76 30.86 -28.08
C THR A 711 -4.15 30.19 -26.77
N GLN A 712 -3.59 29.01 -26.48
CA GLN A 712 -3.91 28.27 -25.27
C GLN A 712 -3.31 28.92 -24.02
N ALA A 713 -2.16 29.58 -24.13
CA ALA A 713 -1.61 30.39 -23.05
C ALA A 713 -2.53 31.56 -22.68
N ALA A 714 -3.12 32.24 -23.67
CA ALA A 714 -4.11 33.28 -23.43
C ALA A 714 -5.38 32.73 -22.76
N ALA A 715 -5.89 31.58 -23.23
CA ALA A 715 -7.05 30.91 -22.63
C ALA A 715 -6.78 30.46 -21.19
N PHE A 716 -5.59 29.93 -20.90
CA PHE A 716 -5.18 29.57 -19.54
C PHE A 716 -5.14 30.79 -18.61
N ASN A 717 -4.56 31.91 -19.06
CA ASN A 717 -4.52 33.14 -18.27
C ASN A 717 -5.92 33.71 -18.01
N GLN A 718 -6.83 33.61 -18.99
CA GLN A 718 -8.22 34.00 -18.80
C GLN A 718 -8.94 33.08 -17.81
N TRP A 719 -8.70 31.78 -17.87
CA TRP A 719 -9.25 30.81 -16.92
C TRP A 719 -8.79 31.11 -15.48
N LEU A 720 -7.51 31.45 -15.27
CA LEU A 720 -7.02 31.91 -13.97
C LEU A 720 -7.76 33.18 -13.50
N ALA A 721 -7.87 34.19 -14.37
CA ALA A 721 -8.55 35.45 -14.06
C ALA A 721 -10.03 35.27 -13.70
N ASN A 722 -10.67 34.22 -14.21
CA ASN A 722 -12.07 33.88 -13.97
C ASN A 722 -12.29 33.06 -12.67
N GLY A 723 -11.27 32.88 -11.82
CA GLY A 723 -11.44 32.18 -10.55
C GLY A 723 -11.13 30.68 -10.59
N GLY A 724 -10.38 30.20 -11.59
CA GLY A 724 -9.93 28.82 -11.65
C GLY A 724 -9.21 28.36 -10.38
N THR A 725 -9.30 27.09 -10.03
CA THR A 725 -8.67 26.54 -8.82
C THR A 725 -7.45 25.68 -9.16
N VAL A 726 -6.31 25.92 -8.52
CA VAL A 726 -5.08 25.13 -8.70
C VAL A 726 -4.67 24.52 -7.36
N VAL A 727 -4.61 23.19 -7.33
CA VAL A 727 -4.07 22.41 -6.21
C VAL A 727 -2.76 21.78 -6.66
N GLY A 728 -1.63 22.30 -6.17
CA GLY A 728 -0.30 21.78 -6.44
C GLY A 728 0.20 20.90 -5.30
N ARG A 729 0.90 19.80 -5.62
CA ARG A 729 1.54 18.94 -4.62
C ARG A 729 3.03 18.73 -4.93
N GLY A 730 3.86 18.79 -3.89
CA GLY A 730 5.27 18.49 -3.94
C GLY A 730 6.07 19.43 -4.86
N SER A 731 7.23 18.95 -5.31
CA SER A 731 8.13 19.69 -6.19
C SER A 731 7.49 20.00 -7.55
N SER A 732 6.72 19.08 -8.12
CA SER A 732 5.99 19.26 -9.38
C SER A 732 4.92 20.35 -9.27
N GLY A 733 4.13 20.35 -8.20
CA GLY A 733 3.13 21.38 -7.93
C GLY A 733 3.76 22.76 -7.74
N LYS A 734 4.89 22.83 -7.02
CA LYS A 734 5.67 24.08 -6.90
C LYS A 734 6.24 24.52 -8.25
N GLN A 735 6.76 23.61 -9.06
CA GLN A 735 7.27 23.94 -10.38
C GLN A 735 6.16 24.48 -11.29
N PHE A 736 4.96 23.90 -11.23
CA PHE A 736 3.79 24.44 -11.92
C PHE A 736 3.44 25.85 -11.43
N ASN A 737 3.41 26.06 -10.11
CA ASN A 737 3.16 27.37 -9.49
C ASN A 737 4.11 28.46 -10.02
N ASP A 738 5.41 28.16 -10.11
CA ASP A 738 6.42 29.12 -10.57
C ASP A 738 6.25 29.44 -12.05
N ARG A 739 6.05 28.40 -12.87
CA ARG A 739 5.85 28.52 -14.32
C ARG A 739 4.58 29.29 -14.68
N ALA A 740 3.52 29.13 -13.88
CA ALA A 740 2.28 29.88 -14.03
C ALA A 740 2.34 31.28 -13.38
N GLY A 741 3.39 31.59 -12.60
CA GLY A 741 3.54 32.85 -11.88
C GLY A 741 2.42 33.08 -10.85
N LEU A 742 2.20 32.08 -10.00
CA LEU A 742 1.13 32.06 -8.99
C LEU A 742 1.63 32.57 -7.62
N LEU A 743 1.61 31.75 -6.57
CA LEU A 743 1.96 32.17 -5.21
C LEU A 743 3.48 32.39 -5.07
N ASP A 744 3.85 33.47 -4.37
CA ASP A 744 5.25 33.77 -4.07
C ASP A 744 5.72 32.97 -2.86
N VAL A 745 6.28 31.79 -3.11
CA VAL A 745 6.78 30.89 -2.05
C VAL A 745 8.12 30.26 -2.43
N THR A 746 8.90 29.90 -1.42
CA THR A 746 10.15 29.12 -1.57
C THR A 746 10.01 27.84 -0.77
N ILE A 747 10.48 26.72 -1.34
CA ILE A 747 10.49 25.41 -0.67
C ILE A 747 11.93 24.97 -0.39
N ALA A 748 12.10 24.14 0.63
CA ALA A 748 13.24 23.25 0.77
C ALA A 748 12.75 21.80 0.68
N ALA A 749 13.65 20.93 0.21
CA ALA A 749 13.41 19.49 0.11
C ALA A 749 14.16 18.78 1.24
N GLY A 750 13.49 17.83 1.89
CA GLY A 750 14.15 16.77 2.64
C GLY A 750 14.87 15.80 1.70
N ARG A 751 15.50 14.77 2.28
CA ARG A 751 16.08 13.69 1.48
C ARG A 751 15.01 12.97 0.66
N SER A 752 15.37 12.47 -0.51
CA SER A 752 14.42 11.77 -1.41
C SER A 752 13.97 10.40 -0.91
N ASP A 753 14.74 9.79 -0.01
CA ASP A 753 14.40 8.55 0.69
C ASP A 753 13.63 8.77 1.98
N ALA A 754 13.48 10.03 2.44
CA ALA A 754 12.80 10.33 3.69
C ALA A 754 11.28 10.13 3.55
N ASN A 755 10.68 9.50 4.55
CA ASN A 755 9.24 9.27 4.64
C ASN A 755 8.81 9.04 6.09
N GLY A 756 7.55 9.33 6.40
CA GLY A 756 7.08 9.16 7.77
C GLY A 756 5.71 9.75 8.07
N ILE A 757 5.31 9.57 9.33
CA ILE A 757 4.14 10.23 9.92
C ILE A 757 4.63 11.41 10.74
N VAL A 758 4.04 12.57 10.49
CA VAL A 758 4.39 13.83 11.16
C VAL A 758 3.18 14.39 11.91
N LYS A 759 3.44 15.01 13.06
CA LYS A 759 2.50 15.87 13.76
C LYS A 759 2.46 17.25 13.10
N VAL A 760 1.25 17.73 12.86
CA VAL A 760 1.00 19.02 12.21
C VAL A 760 0.11 19.91 13.07
N VAL A 761 0.24 21.22 12.87
CA VAL A 761 -0.60 22.24 13.47
C VAL A 761 -1.41 22.88 12.36
N ASN A 762 -2.74 22.72 12.44
CA ASN A 762 -3.69 23.30 11.50
C ASN A 762 -4.11 24.70 11.95
N ASP A 763 -4.22 25.65 11.02
CA ASP A 763 -4.89 26.92 11.30
C ASP A 763 -6.40 26.68 11.39
N PRO A 764 -7.05 26.88 12.56
CA PRO A 764 -8.48 26.65 12.72
C PRO A 764 -9.36 27.58 11.85
N ALA A 765 -8.81 28.71 11.40
CA ALA A 765 -9.49 29.61 10.46
C ALA A 765 -9.30 29.18 9.00
N SER A 766 -8.46 28.18 8.72
CA SER A 766 -8.21 27.72 7.36
C SER A 766 -9.45 27.02 6.79
N PRO A 767 -9.95 27.46 5.61
CA PRO A 767 -10.97 26.74 4.87
C PRO A 767 -10.44 25.44 4.23
N ILE A 768 -9.14 25.12 4.36
CA ILE A 768 -8.53 23.91 3.80
C ILE A 768 -8.24 22.89 4.89
N THR A 769 -7.61 23.32 5.99
CA THR A 769 -7.04 22.45 7.01
C THR A 769 -7.67 22.62 8.39
N GLY A 770 -8.61 23.56 8.59
CA GLY A 770 -9.16 23.86 9.92
C GLY A 770 -9.76 22.65 10.65
N ASN A 771 -10.33 21.70 9.90
CA ASN A 771 -10.82 20.42 10.42
C ASN A 771 -9.95 19.22 10.03
N ALA A 772 -8.74 19.40 9.50
CA ALA A 772 -7.86 18.30 9.11
C ALA A 772 -7.32 17.53 10.32
N LEU A 773 -6.70 16.38 10.06
CA LEU A 773 -6.05 15.60 11.10
C LEU A 773 -4.86 16.35 11.73
N PRO A 774 -4.54 16.08 13.00
CA PRO A 774 -3.33 16.59 13.65
C PRO A 774 -2.06 15.83 13.24
N THR A 775 -2.19 14.88 12.32
CA THR A 775 -1.13 14.07 11.73
C THR A 775 -1.19 14.17 10.20
N ALA A 776 -0.04 14.05 9.54
CA ALA A 776 0.06 13.96 8.09
C ALA A 776 1.12 12.93 7.69
N PHE A 777 1.08 12.51 6.42
CA PHE A 777 2.08 11.63 5.83
C PHE A 777 3.03 12.43 4.93
N VAL A 778 4.31 12.08 4.96
CA VAL A 778 5.33 12.65 4.10
C VAL A 778 6.12 11.56 3.37
N ASP A 779 6.47 11.82 2.12
CA ASP A 779 7.38 11.04 1.27
C ASP A 779 8.18 12.05 0.44
N ALA A 780 9.51 11.94 0.42
CA ALA A 780 10.40 12.97 -0.11
C ALA A 780 9.98 14.41 0.29
N PRO A 781 9.81 14.68 1.61
CA PRO A 781 9.08 15.82 2.14
C PRO A 781 9.54 17.16 1.57
N GLN A 782 8.57 18.05 1.33
CA GLN A 782 8.82 19.44 0.98
C GLN A 782 8.21 20.35 2.06
N TYR A 783 8.88 21.46 2.36
CA TYR A 783 8.37 22.44 3.32
C TYR A 783 8.71 23.88 2.88
N PHE A 784 7.83 24.82 3.18
CA PHE A 784 7.94 26.20 2.72
C PHE A 784 8.86 27.00 3.67
N THR A 785 10.00 27.45 3.14
CA THR A 785 11.01 28.25 3.85
C THR A 785 10.74 29.75 3.79
N ARG A 786 9.97 30.18 2.78
CA ARG A 786 9.49 31.57 2.66
C ARG A 786 8.07 31.57 2.11
N VAL A 787 7.22 32.37 2.74
CA VAL A 787 5.83 32.60 2.35
C VAL A 787 5.68 34.10 2.11
N GLY A 788 5.40 34.49 0.85
CA GLY A 788 5.28 35.88 0.43
C GLY A 788 4.00 36.56 0.92
N ALA A 789 3.90 37.87 0.66
CA ALA A 789 2.72 38.65 1.02
C ALA A 789 1.47 38.13 0.31
N GLY A 790 0.34 38.05 1.03
CA GLY A 790 -0.93 37.55 0.50
C GLY A 790 -1.07 36.02 0.43
N VAL A 791 -0.06 35.28 0.88
CA VAL A 791 -0.12 33.82 1.03
C VAL A 791 -0.43 33.46 2.49
N ARG A 792 -1.48 32.67 2.71
CA ARG A 792 -1.87 32.12 4.01
C ARG A 792 -1.10 30.84 4.28
N VAL A 793 -0.69 30.64 5.54
CA VAL A 793 -0.20 29.36 6.03
C VAL A 793 -1.38 28.59 6.63
N ASP A 794 -1.73 27.47 6.02
CA ASP A 794 -2.87 26.64 6.44
C ASP A 794 -2.43 25.55 7.43
N GLN A 795 -1.21 25.03 7.28
CA GLN A 795 -0.69 23.96 8.13
C GLN A 795 0.83 24.07 8.29
N ARG A 796 1.31 23.76 9.48
CA ARG A 796 2.75 23.69 9.82
C ARG A 796 3.10 22.32 10.37
N LEU A 797 4.36 21.92 10.23
CA LEU A 797 4.94 20.91 11.10
C LEU A 797 4.98 21.48 12.53
N ALA A 798 4.76 20.64 13.54
CA ALA A 798 4.95 21.09 14.93
C ALA A 798 6.39 21.56 15.17
N ASP A 799 6.58 22.47 16.14
CA ASP A 799 7.92 23.00 16.46
C ASP A 799 8.80 21.94 17.14
N GLU A 800 8.20 21.10 17.99
CA GLU A 800 8.89 20.06 18.74
C GLU A 800 8.20 18.70 18.57
N GLY A 801 8.99 17.63 18.54
CA GLY A 801 8.49 16.25 18.46
C GLY A 801 7.59 16.01 17.25
N PHE A 802 7.82 16.73 16.14
CA PHE A 802 6.92 16.65 15.00
C PHE A 802 7.05 15.33 14.24
N PHE A 803 8.22 14.71 14.23
CA PHE A 803 8.45 13.45 13.53
C PHE A 803 8.07 12.29 14.46
N LEU A 804 6.96 11.59 14.13
CA LEU A 804 6.39 10.58 15.01
C LEU A 804 6.91 9.18 14.69
N ALA A 805 7.03 8.86 13.40
CA ALA A 805 7.54 7.59 12.92
C ALA A 805 8.07 7.70 11.49
N GLY A 806 8.99 6.81 11.14
CA GLY A 806 9.57 6.66 9.81
C GLY A 806 11.07 6.94 9.79
N HIS A 807 11.58 7.36 8.64
CA HIS A 807 12.99 7.66 8.41
C HIS A 807 13.10 9.02 7.74
N TRP A 808 13.71 10.00 8.41
CA TRP A 808 13.98 11.29 7.81
C TRP A 808 15.26 11.91 8.39
N GLY A 809 16.40 11.58 7.79
CA GLY A 809 17.67 12.22 8.14
C GLY A 809 17.65 13.74 7.88
N GLY A 810 17.94 14.54 8.91
CA GLY A 810 17.97 16.01 8.82
C GLY A 810 16.61 16.70 9.01
N GLN A 811 15.59 15.95 9.46
CA GLN A 811 14.24 16.41 9.78
C GLN A 811 14.18 17.67 10.65
N ALA A 812 15.14 17.89 11.55
CA ALA A 812 15.17 19.07 12.42
C ALA A 812 15.10 20.41 11.65
N ALA A 813 15.60 20.46 10.41
CA ALA A 813 15.54 21.64 9.56
C ALA A 813 14.12 21.99 9.06
N ALA A 814 13.15 21.09 9.21
CA ALA A 814 11.77 21.27 8.78
C ALA A 814 10.82 21.68 9.92
N ALA A 815 11.25 21.60 11.19
CA ALA A 815 10.42 21.93 12.34
C ALA A 815 9.80 23.34 12.24
N GLY A 816 8.52 23.47 12.58
CA GLY A 816 7.78 24.75 12.54
C GLY A 816 7.50 25.31 11.14
N HIS A 817 8.08 24.75 10.08
CA HIS A 817 7.85 25.24 8.71
C HIS A 817 6.45 24.91 8.22
N ALA A 818 5.94 25.78 7.34
CA ALA A 818 4.67 25.55 6.68
C ALA A 818 4.78 24.35 5.73
N VAL A 819 3.72 23.56 5.64
CA VAL A 819 3.59 22.41 4.74
C VAL A 819 2.30 22.43 3.93
N VAL A 820 1.33 23.28 4.28
CA VAL A 820 0.22 23.64 3.40
C VAL A 820 0.08 25.15 3.40
N VAL A 821 0.04 25.74 2.21
CA VAL A 821 -0.17 27.18 2.00
C VAL A 821 -1.21 27.40 0.91
N SER A 822 -1.89 28.53 0.98
CA SER A 822 -2.86 28.91 -0.04
C SER A 822 -2.99 30.42 -0.20
N GLY A 823 -3.58 30.86 -1.31
CA GLY A 823 -3.81 32.27 -1.59
C GLY A 823 -4.53 32.46 -2.91
N VAL A 824 -4.80 33.72 -3.25
CA VAL A 824 -5.36 34.09 -4.56
C VAL A 824 -4.26 34.72 -5.40
N ALA A 825 -4.00 34.18 -6.58
CA ALA A 825 -3.00 34.70 -7.51
C ALA A 825 -3.58 34.75 -8.92
N LYS A 826 -3.45 35.91 -9.58
CA LYS A 826 -4.02 36.16 -10.93
C LYS A 826 -5.52 35.84 -11.03
N GLY A 827 -6.28 36.03 -9.95
CA GLY A 827 -7.70 35.68 -9.85
C GLY A 827 -7.98 34.23 -9.46
N ALA A 828 -6.99 33.33 -9.55
CA ALA A 828 -7.16 31.91 -9.25
C ALA A 828 -6.96 31.60 -7.76
N ASN A 829 -7.69 30.60 -7.25
CA ASN A 829 -7.48 30.04 -5.93
C ASN A 829 -6.36 29.01 -6.00
N VAL A 830 -5.31 29.18 -5.20
CA VAL A 830 -4.13 28.31 -5.27
C VAL A 830 -3.87 27.69 -3.91
N THR A 831 -3.74 26.37 -3.85
CA THR A 831 -3.30 25.62 -2.66
C THR A 831 -2.08 24.79 -3.02
N LEU A 832 -1.04 24.81 -2.18
CA LEU A 832 0.16 24.02 -2.37
C LEU A 832 0.41 23.12 -1.16
N PHE A 833 0.60 21.82 -1.42
CA PHE A 833 0.91 20.79 -0.44
C PHE A 833 2.39 20.42 -0.50
N GLY A 834 3.06 20.47 0.65
CA GLY A 834 4.39 19.89 0.89
C GLY A 834 4.36 18.48 1.50
N THR A 835 3.19 18.09 2.04
CA THR A 835 2.89 16.72 2.48
C THR A 835 2.35 15.86 1.33
N GLU A 836 2.08 14.58 1.61
CA GLU A 836 1.62 13.58 0.63
C GLU A 836 0.21 13.04 0.95
N PRO A 837 -0.85 13.86 0.81
CA PRO A 837 -2.19 13.53 1.30
C PRO A 837 -2.93 12.44 0.52
N LEU A 838 -2.40 12.03 -0.64
CA LEU A 838 -3.00 10.99 -1.50
C LEU A 838 -2.02 9.81 -1.73
N PHE A 839 -0.95 9.72 -0.93
CA PHE A 839 0.14 8.74 -1.13
C PHE A 839 -0.40 7.31 -1.22
N ARG A 840 -0.27 6.68 -2.40
CA ARG A 840 -0.68 5.29 -2.68
C ARG A 840 -2.08 4.94 -2.17
N ALA A 841 -2.99 5.92 -2.19
CA ALA A 841 -4.32 5.82 -1.61
C ALA A 841 -4.39 5.43 -0.11
N HIS A 842 -3.29 5.50 0.64
CA HIS A 842 -3.22 5.09 2.04
C HIS A 842 -3.85 6.11 3.01
N PRO A 843 -3.47 7.40 3.06
CA PRO A 843 -3.92 8.28 4.14
C PRO A 843 -5.32 8.87 3.90
N GLU A 844 -6.36 8.03 3.91
CA GLU A 844 -7.77 8.39 3.63
C GLU A 844 -8.27 9.57 4.49
N GLY A 845 -7.78 9.72 5.72
CA GLY A 845 -8.14 10.81 6.63
C GLY A 845 -7.56 12.18 6.23
N LEU A 846 -6.62 12.21 5.29
CA LEU A 846 -6.10 13.45 4.70
C LEU A 846 -6.87 13.87 3.44
N TYR A 847 -7.73 13.01 2.89
CA TYR A 847 -8.50 13.33 1.69
C TYR A 847 -9.41 14.56 1.85
N PRO A 848 -10.06 14.81 3.01
CA PRO A 848 -10.91 15.98 3.20
C PRO A 848 -10.20 17.32 2.96
N GLN A 849 -8.90 17.42 3.22
CA GLN A 849 -8.16 18.67 2.98
C GLN A 849 -7.91 18.91 1.47
N VAL A 850 -7.72 17.83 0.69
CA VAL A 850 -7.61 17.92 -0.78
C VAL A 850 -8.95 18.28 -1.39
N ALA A 851 -10.04 17.63 -0.97
CA ALA A 851 -11.39 17.99 -1.41
C ALA A 851 -11.74 19.44 -1.03
N SER A 852 -11.38 19.87 0.17
CA SER A 852 -11.55 21.26 0.62
C SER A 852 -10.80 22.26 -0.25
N ALA A 853 -9.59 21.92 -0.70
CA ALA A 853 -8.82 22.73 -1.65
C ALA A 853 -9.47 22.80 -3.03
N LEU A 854 -10.05 21.69 -3.52
CA LEU A 854 -10.74 21.62 -4.81
C LEU A 854 -12.10 22.34 -4.83
N TRP A 855 -12.78 22.44 -3.69
CA TRP A 855 -14.01 23.20 -3.53
C TRP A 855 -13.80 24.64 -3.07
N TRP A 856 -12.55 25.06 -2.87
CA TRP A 856 -12.28 26.37 -2.31
C TRP A 856 -12.65 27.49 -3.30
N ASN A 857 -13.52 28.39 -2.85
CA ASN A 857 -13.87 29.63 -3.52
C ASN A 857 -13.33 30.82 -2.72
N GLY A 858 -12.12 31.29 -3.04
CA GLY A 858 -11.36 32.34 -2.32
C GLY A 858 -11.94 33.76 -2.31
N SER A 859 -13.26 33.87 -2.44
CA SER A 859 -14.05 35.06 -2.10
C SER A 859 -14.16 35.28 -0.60
#